data_AF-V5G725-F1
#
_entry.id   AF-V5G725-F1
#
_cell.length_a   1.000
_cell.length_b   1.000
_cell.length_c   1.000
_cell.angle_alpha   90.00
_cell.angle_beta   90.00
_cell.angle_gamma   90.00
#
_symmetry.space_group_name_H-M   'P 1'
#
loop_
_entity.id
_entity.type
_entity.pdbx_description
1 polymer ?
#
loop_
_entity_poly.entity_id
_entity_poly.type
_entity_poly.pdbx_seq_one_letter_code
_entity_poly.pdbx_strand_id
1 'polypeptide(L)'
;MSVMADNSCSPLVVGEFADPKEAISPGLSLDSGVTFSVQSLHAWHRQPNLFPVPLRRALALKMPIRALDEWAAGRTQSLPLSALKGAVIGIDASHYIHQHLHHHTTREPLLIALGGFPFALKGNIERELQIFKNLGIALVFVFNGLDWGKRDLRPQVQAESARAFDQAWELYDQQQADQVVDAFSSAGTLKPEALYRFLQRILHQNGVDFLVAPYSAAAQLSYLAKGPHQLVDAIFGSSEILLYDVDKLITRIDMEPSQFYWITRQACQDELGRLTNDQFVDFALLLGSRYLRTFPPFENPAYPGKTMNIRDALGMFNAAGRSAVALCSQFEEDRRVQDLQYMDRFKRAAMTVKHHVFTDIDGKVGPIDPDYASSDMHELIGQRLPEELYFYLSKGVLGPHVPNYLTSGEVLVSLPLGAEDSEIYRHLVGDLLTPVRTQAICLLSNSLHRFYQTKVINVRTWFDERSDRSVNLKALPSIKETIQSWKINSEQFPEGIKKLQAPQGSFKFAVESLKDQDFVSKSFAGKDAPALSSQGDILANVSWRFLQLRGYVNEKHQLTDWGMCLEQALSVLDPADNLEEHTFIAIELLRMGILSSKDWFSHVSGGPMRGSDEDKQFNTLVSRVACIGKLRHKSIGYSGPLSRQLLYYRSLISAVRETLRDLIEVVMAGLLLSGGADRDRRDWTEMSVKLPFIDDNDCGLGIAVRTYLDDLPHHPEPTAPEARAEVKAKGKEWFQHSDSFTGNLDTAFKLFSAVYKGTQNAGKEFKEKKFWEDANKWLADRSHLYYNMARLSFLLVSCLALLTNFVSAESAVLDLIPGNFDKVVLKSGKPALVEFFAPWCGHCRNLAPVYEELAQAFQYAEDKVVIGKVDADEHKSLGKKFGIQGFPTIKFFDGKSDKPQEYNGGRDLESLSAFITEKTGIKPRLPKKEPSKVEMLTDSTFKSEIGGDKNYLVAFTAPWCGHCKSLAPIWEKVANDFALEPEVVIAKVDAEAENAKATAKEQGITGYPTIKFFPKGSKEPIAYEGARSEEAFVAWLNEKTGTHRTVGGSLDDKAGTIPALDSVVSKYAPAHNFAKLVDEVKKASKSIQEQYAQYYVRVTEKLSESDVYATKEYNRLKKILQKGGLAPEKVDDLVARSNILRQFLSIDKKDEKDEL
;
A
#
# COMPACT_ATOMS: atom_id res chain seq x y z
N MET A 1 11.15 5.29 -51.95
CA MET A 1 12.38 5.85 -52.54
C MET A 1 13.53 4.95 -52.14
N SER A 2 14.24 4.40 -53.13
CA SER A 2 15.40 3.51 -52.94
C SER A 2 16.66 4.35 -52.75
N VAL A 3 17.42 4.11 -51.67
CA VAL A 3 18.85 4.39 -51.61
C VAL A 3 19.53 3.31 -50.77
N MET A 4 20.63 2.81 -51.34
CA MET A 4 21.54 1.76 -50.90
C MET A 4 22.29 2.11 -49.61
N ALA A 5 22.73 1.08 -48.88
CA ALA A 5 24.03 1.11 -48.21
C ALA A 5 24.60 -0.31 -48.09
N ASP A 6 25.76 -0.49 -48.70
CA ASP A 6 26.69 -1.62 -48.57
C ASP A 6 27.06 -1.92 -47.11
N ASN A 7 27.37 -3.18 -46.83
CA ASN A 7 28.56 -3.49 -46.02
C ASN A 7 29.07 -4.91 -46.30
N SER A 8 30.26 -4.94 -46.89
CA SER A 8 31.15 -6.08 -47.05
C SER A 8 31.93 -6.37 -45.77
N CYS A 9 32.01 -7.64 -45.34
CA CYS A 9 33.28 -8.28 -44.97
C CYS A 9 33.13 -9.80 -44.73
N SER A 10 34.16 -10.51 -45.16
CA SER A 10 34.25 -11.95 -45.47
C SER A 10 34.42 -12.87 -44.25
N PRO A 11 34.26 -14.20 -44.43
CA PRO A 11 34.26 -15.21 -43.37
C PRO A 11 35.65 -15.86 -43.19
N LEU A 12 35.86 -16.61 -42.08
CA LEU A 12 36.89 -17.64 -41.81
C LEU A 12 36.92 -17.82 -40.26
N VAL A 13 36.97 -18.98 -39.59
CA VAL A 13 37.52 -20.32 -39.86
C VAL A 13 36.79 -21.35 -38.98
N VAL A 14 36.59 -22.55 -39.53
CA VAL A 14 36.17 -23.79 -38.85
C VAL A 14 37.38 -24.43 -38.16
N GLY A 15 37.25 -24.82 -36.90
CA GLY A 15 38.22 -25.66 -36.18
C GLY A 15 37.53 -26.82 -35.47
N GLU A 16 37.73 -28.03 -35.99
CA GLU A 16 37.35 -29.32 -35.41
C GLU A 16 38.39 -29.85 -34.40
N PHE A 17 37.99 -30.93 -33.69
CA PHE A 17 38.73 -31.87 -32.82
C PHE A 17 38.89 -31.43 -31.34
N ALA A 18 38.67 -32.27 -30.32
CA ALA A 18 38.50 -33.72 -30.22
C ALA A 18 37.76 -34.11 -28.93
N ASP A 19 37.13 -35.30 -28.94
CA ASP A 19 36.78 -36.12 -27.77
C ASP A 19 38.07 -36.85 -27.29
N PRO A 20 38.28 -37.19 -25.99
CA PRO A 20 37.75 -38.46 -25.49
C PRO A 20 37.45 -38.57 -23.98
N LYS A 21 36.62 -39.60 -23.70
CA LYS A 21 36.36 -40.33 -22.44
C LYS A 21 37.61 -40.70 -21.60
N GLU A 22 37.51 -40.67 -20.27
CA GLU A 22 37.51 -41.86 -19.35
C GLU A 22 37.69 -41.51 -17.85
N ALA A 23 36.89 -42.22 -17.03
CA ALA A 23 37.12 -42.78 -15.68
C ALA A 23 37.69 -41.93 -14.51
N ILE A 24 37.03 -42.00 -13.33
CA ILE A 24 37.52 -42.67 -12.09
C ILE A 24 36.40 -42.72 -11.02
N SER A 25 36.39 -43.85 -10.32
CA SER A 25 35.50 -44.47 -9.33
C SER A 25 35.46 -43.82 -7.92
N PRO A 26 34.63 -44.33 -6.97
CA PRO A 26 34.09 -43.60 -5.82
C PRO A 26 34.77 -43.90 -4.46
N GLY A 27 34.42 -43.09 -3.46
CA GLY A 27 34.36 -43.52 -2.05
C GLY A 27 35.27 -42.76 -1.09
N LEU A 28 34.66 -42.14 -0.07
CA LEU A 28 35.18 -42.11 1.30
C LEU A 28 34.10 -41.58 2.26
N SER A 29 33.51 -42.50 3.02
CA SER A 29 32.88 -42.27 4.31
C SER A 29 33.94 -42.12 5.39
N LEU A 30 33.75 -41.23 6.36
CA LEU A 30 34.25 -41.42 7.73
C LEU A 30 33.36 -40.65 8.70
N ASP A 31 32.73 -41.42 9.57
CA ASP A 31 32.02 -41.01 10.78
C ASP A 31 32.94 -40.30 11.77
N SER A 32 32.39 -39.33 12.49
CA SER A 32 32.66 -39.16 13.93
C SER A 32 31.49 -38.45 14.59
N GLY A 33 30.65 -39.21 15.29
CA GLY A 33 29.57 -38.70 16.09
C GLY A 33 30.04 -38.16 17.44
N VAL A 34 29.32 -37.16 17.95
CA VAL A 34 29.06 -36.98 19.38
C VAL A 34 27.58 -36.61 19.55
N THR A 35 26.92 -37.41 20.37
CA THR A 35 25.50 -37.45 20.72
C THR A 35 25.05 -36.28 21.58
N PHE A 36 23.86 -35.72 21.31
CA PHE A 36 22.97 -35.13 22.32
C PHE A 36 21.52 -35.54 22.04
N SER A 37 20.79 -35.78 23.13
CA SER A 37 19.57 -36.58 23.24
C SER A 37 18.33 -36.01 22.54
N VAL A 38 17.67 -36.86 21.76
CA VAL A 38 16.32 -36.66 21.24
C VAL A 38 15.30 -37.08 22.29
N GLN A 39 14.60 -36.13 22.88
CA GLN A 39 13.24 -36.31 23.37
C GLN A 39 12.52 -34.96 23.25
N SER A 40 11.31 -34.98 22.68
CA SER A 40 10.36 -33.86 22.47
C SER A 40 10.43 -33.03 21.16
N LEU A 41 10.74 -33.64 20.02
CA LEU A 41 10.33 -33.14 18.70
C LEU A 41 10.06 -34.30 17.73
N HIS A 42 9.06 -35.12 18.06
CA HIS A 42 8.47 -36.12 17.17
C HIS A 42 6.96 -36.19 17.39
N ALA A 43 6.25 -35.23 16.81
CA ALA A 43 4.88 -35.41 16.37
C ALA A 43 4.69 -34.41 15.23
N TRP A 44 4.87 -34.87 13.99
CA TRP A 44 4.28 -34.36 12.75
C TRP A 44 5.05 -34.98 11.57
N HIS A 45 4.85 -36.28 11.36
CA HIS A 45 4.84 -36.92 10.04
C HIS A 45 4.49 -38.39 10.21
N ARG A 46 3.20 -38.70 10.01
CA ARG A 46 2.63 -39.93 9.41
C ARG A 46 1.22 -40.15 9.96
N GLN A 47 0.22 -39.61 9.27
CA GLN A 47 -0.98 -40.36 8.88
C GLN A 47 -1.51 -39.73 7.57
N PRO A 48 -1.44 -40.44 6.42
CA PRO A 48 -2.22 -40.11 5.25
C PRO A 48 -3.63 -40.72 5.42
N ASN A 49 -4.66 -40.00 4.97
CA ASN A 49 -6.07 -40.39 4.94
C ASN A 49 -6.81 -40.37 6.29
N LEU A 50 -7.57 -39.30 6.53
CA LEU A 50 -8.97 -39.28 7.04
C LEU A 50 -9.33 -37.90 7.60
N PHE A 51 -9.52 -36.89 6.74
CA PHE A 51 -10.37 -35.72 7.02
C PHE A 51 -10.89 -35.15 5.69
N PRO A 52 -12.17 -34.75 5.60
CA PRO A 52 -12.76 -34.34 4.33
C PRO A 52 -12.18 -32.99 3.90
N VAL A 53 -11.50 -33.00 2.77
CA VAL A 53 -11.12 -31.81 2.00
C VAL A 53 -12.34 -31.38 1.21
N PRO A 54 -12.99 -30.25 1.55
CA PRO A 54 -13.47 -29.39 0.48
C PRO A 54 -13.49 -27.91 0.89
N LEU A 55 -12.44 -27.15 0.56
CA LEU A 55 -12.49 -25.69 0.36
C LEU A 55 -11.24 -25.23 -0.40
N ARG A 56 -11.03 -25.85 -1.56
CA ARG A 56 -10.29 -25.26 -2.68
C ARG A 56 -11.33 -24.93 -3.75
N ARG A 57 -12.06 -23.83 -3.56
CA ARG A 57 -13.18 -23.40 -4.41
C ARG A 57 -12.94 -21.94 -4.78
N ALA A 58 -12.65 -21.69 -6.06
CA ALA A 58 -13.62 -21.33 -7.09
C ALA A 58 -13.68 -19.80 -7.20
N LEU A 59 -12.75 -19.26 -7.99
CA LEU A 59 -12.78 -17.88 -8.44
C LEU A 59 -12.75 -17.83 -9.95
N ALA A 60 -13.82 -17.27 -10.48
CA ALA A 60 -14.01 -17.03 -11.88
C ALA A 60 -13.15 -15.83 -12.30
N LEU A 61 -12.04 -16.08 -12.98
CA LEU A 61 -11.49 -15.20 -14.00
C LEU A 61 -10.88 -16.11 -15.05
N LYS A 62 -11.18 -15.82 -16.32
CA LYS A 62 -10.89 -16.67 -17.49
C LYS A 62 -9.40 -17.03 -17.56
N MET A 63 -9.04 -18.14 -16.94
CA MET A 63 -7.78 -18.79 -17.23
C MET A 63 -7.85 -19.40 -18.64
N PRO A 64 -6.79 -19.25 -19.44
CA PRO A 64 -6.61 -20.01 -20.69
C PRO A 64 -6.67 -21.51 -20.39
N ILE A 65 -7.49 -22.25 -21.15
CA ILE A 65 -7.69 -23.71 -21.13
C ILE A 65 -7.36 -24.41 -19.80
N ARG A 66 -8.10 -24.04 -18.74
CA ARG A 66 -7.82 -24.47 -17.36
C ARG A 66 -7.60 -25.98 -17.21
N ALA A 67 -8.44 -26.80 -17.83
CA ALA A 67 -8.31 -28.25 -17.76
C ALA A 67 -7.00 -28.76 -18.40
N LEU A 68 -6.52 -28.08 -19.44
CA LEU A 68 -5.24 -28.36 -20.08
C LEU A 68 -4.07 -27.85 -19.23
N ASP A 69 -4.15 -26.65 -18.65
CA ASP A 69 -3.12 -26.11 -17.74
C ASP A 69 -2.92 -27.02 -16.51
N GLU A 70 -4.02 -27.40 -15.84
CA GLU A 70 -3.97 -28.30 -14.67
C GLU A 70 -3.39 -29.67 -15.04
N TRP A 71 -3.72 -30.19 -16.22
CA TRP A 71 -3.19 -31.46 -16.72
C TRP A 71 -1.72 -31.38 -17.14
N ALA A 72 -1.33 -30.29 -17.80
CA ALA A 72 0.01 -30.06 -18.31
C ALA A 72 1.02 -29.80 -17.18
N ALA A 73 0.59 -29.18 -16.07
CA ALA A 73 1.45 -28.89 -14.92
C ALA A 73 2.20 -30.14 -14.42
N GLY A 74 1.54 -31.31 -14.41
CA GLY A 74 2.14 -32.59 -14.02
C GLY A 74 3.02 -33.27 -15.08
N ARG A 75 3.22 -32.65 -16.24
CA ARG A 75 3.95 -33.20 -17.41
C ARG A 75 5.05 -32.27 -17.93
N THR A 76 5.30 -31.19 -17.21
CA THR A 76 6.35 -30.25 -17.58
C THR A 76 7.73 -30.85 -17.33
N GLN A 77 8.67 -30.50 -18.18
CA GLN A 77 10.10 -30.73 -17.97
C GLN A 77 10.71 -29.45 -17.40
N SER A 78 11.76 -29.56 -16.59
CA SER A 78 12.46 -28.40 -16.03
C SER A 78 13.91 -28.32 -16.46
N LEU A 79 14.39 -27.10 -16.64
CA LEU A 79 15.80 -26.77 -16.91
C LEU A 79 16.20 -25.51 -16.13
N PRO A 80 17.49 -25.36 -15.76
CA PRO A 80 17.97 -24.12 -15.13
C PRO A 80 17.83 -22.94 -16.08
N LEU A 81 17.54 -21.75 -15.55
CA LEU A 81 17.30 -20.55 -16.34
C LEU A 81 18.52 -20.13 -17.18
N SER A 82 19.73 -20.49 -16.73
CA SER A 82 20.97 -20.31 -17.48
C SER A 82 21.01 -21.02 -18.84
N ALA A 83 20.15 -22.04 -19.06
CA ALA A 83 20.03 -22.71 -20.35
C ALA A 83 19.44 -21.80 -21.45
N LEU A 84 18.82 -20.66 -21.07
CA LEU A 84 18.27 -19.67 -21.99
C LEU A 84 19.24 -18.49 -22.26
N LYS A 85 20.51 -18.58 -21.82
CA LYS A 85 21.50 -17.52 -22.04
C LYS A 85 21.64 -17.21 -23.53
N GLY A 86 21.51 -15.94 -23.88
CA GLY A 86 21.57 -15.45 -25.26
C GLY A 86 20.26 -15.57 -26.04
N ALA A 87 19.21 -16.16 -25.47
CA ALA A 87 17.90 -16.27 -26.09
C ALA A 87 17.06 -15.01 -25.88
N VAL A 88 16.15 -14.75 -26.82
CA VAL A 88 15.05 -13.80 -26.69
C VAL A 88 13.79 -14.56 -26.28
N ILE A 89 13.25 -14.22 -25.11
CA ILE A 89 12.00 -14.79 -24.59
C ILE A 89 10.84 -13.84 -24.90
N GLY A 90 9.87 -14.33 -25.65
CA GLY A 90 8.58 -13.67 -25.83
C GLY A 90 7.66 -14.01 -24.68
N ILE A 91 7.17 -13.02 -23.96
CA ILE A 91 6.37 -13.19 -22.74
C ILE A 91 4.93 -12.74 -22.99
N ASP A 92 3.97 -13.62 -22.73
CA ASP A 92 2.55 -13.24 -22.60
C ASP A 92 2.37 -12.44 -21.31
N ALA A 93 2.11 -11.14 -21.45
CA ALA A 93 2.01 -10.23 -20.32
C ALA A 93 0.85 -10.55 -19.37
N SER A 94 -0.28 -11.07 -19.89
CA SER A 94 -1.42 -11.45 -19.06
C SER A 94 -1.08 -12.65 -18.19
N HIS A 95 -0.42 -13.64 -18.78
CA HIS A 95 0.04 -14.83 -18.07
C HIS A 95 1.07 -14.47 -17.00
N TYR A 96 2.04 -13.62 -17.34
CA TYR A 96 3.06 -13.14 -16.41
C TYR A 96 2.45 -12.47 -15.18
N ILE A 97 1.54 -11.51 -15.37
CA ILE A 97 0.84 -10.84 -14.28
C ILE A 97 0.00 -11.84 -13.47
N HIS A 98 -0.70 -12.75 -14.15
CA HIS A 98 -1.52 -13.77 -13.50
C HIS A 98 -0.70 -14.64 -12.55
N GLN A 99 0.51 -15.07 -12.94
CA GLN A 99 1.39 -15.83 -12.04
C GLN A 99 1.71 -15.04 -10.78
N HIS A 100 2.03 -13.76 -10.90
CA HIS A 100 2.29 -12.90 -9.74
C HIS A 100 1.09 -12.75 -8.80
N LEU A 101 -0.12 -12.64 -9.34
CA LEU A 101 -1.34 -12.47 -8.54
C LEU A 101 -1.77 -13.74 -7.80
N HIS A 102 -1.34 -14.92 -8.26
CA HIS A 102 -1.79 -16.21 -7.71
C HIS A 102 -0.68 -17.00 -7.01
N HIS A 103 0.60 -16.73 -7.29
CA HIS A 103 1.72 -17.47 -6.71
C HIS A 103 1.85 -17.19 -5.21
N HIS A 104 2.09 -18.23 -4.40
CA HIS A 104 2.00 -18.14 -2.94
C HIS A 104 3.00 -17.17 -2.29
N THR A 105 4.15 -16.91 -2.93
CA THR A 105 5.17 -15.97 -2.44
C THR A 105 4.94 -14.52 -2.84
N THR A 106 4.21 -14.27 -3.94
CA THR A 106 4.04 -12.92 -4.51
C THR A 106 2.61 -12.41 -4.38
N ARG A 107 1.63 -13.30 -4.18
CA ARG A 107 0.22 -12.93 -4.00
C ARG A 107 0.04 -12.09 -2.76
N GLU A 108 -0.86 -11.12 -2.85
CA GLU A 108 -1.28 -10.27 -1.74
C GLU A 108 -2.73 -10.60 -1.35
N PRO A 109 -2.95 -11.38 -0.28
CA PRO A 109 -4.29 -11.87 0.10
C PRO A 109 -5.34 -10.78 0.28
N LEU A 110 -4.95 -9.63 0.82
CA LEU A 110 -5.84 -8.51 1.14
C LEU A 110 -6.00 -7.50 -0.02
N LEU A 111 -5.40 -7.76 -1.18
CA LEU A 111 -5.46 -6.84 -2.33
C LEU A 111 -6.90 -6.50 -2.71
N ILE A 112 -7.80 -7.48 -2.76
CA ILE A 112 -9.20 -7.26 -3.13
C ILE A 112 -10.01 -6.53 -2.05
N ALA A 113 -9.53 -6.49 -0.80
CA ALA A 113 -10.17 -5.75 0.29
C ALA A 113 -9.73 -4.26 0.31
N LEU A 114 -8.66 -3.92 -0.42
CA LEU A 114 -8.12 -2.56 -0.53
C LEU A 114 -8.36 -1.94 -1.91
N GLY A 115 -8.38 -2.77 -2.94
CA GLY A 115 -8.22 -2.35 -4.33
C GLY A 115 -6.82 -1.81 -4.61
N GLY A 116 -6.63 -1.26 -5.80
CA GLY A 116 -5.36 -0.66 -6.22
C GLY A 116 -4.39 -1.69 -6.81
N PHE A 117 -3.12 -1.30 -6.85
CA PHE A 117 -2.04 -2.16 -7.33
C PHE A 117 -1.38 -2.89 -6.15
N PRO A 118 -0.88 -4.13 -6.36
CA PRO A 118 -0.17 -4.84 -5.30
C PRO A 118 1.12 -4.09 -4.92
N PHE A 119 1.37 -3.94 -3.62
CA PHE A 119 2.49 -3.20 -3.05
C PHE A 119 3.86 -3.80 -3.39
N ALA A 120 3.95 -5.13 -3.47
CA ALA A 120 5.18 -5.87 -3.72
C ALA A 120 5.45 -6.11 -5.22
N LEU A 121 4.43 -6.00 -6.07
CA LEU A 121 4.51 -6.41 -7.48
C LEU A 121 5.64 -5.69 -8.24
N LYS A 122 5.77 -4.36 -8.08
CA LYS A 122 6.83 -3.60 -8.74
C LYS A 122 8.23 -4.12 -8.38
N GLY A 123 8.51 -4.27 -7.09
CA GLY A 123 9.80 -4.74 -6.62
C GLY A 123 10.10 -6.19 -7.02
N ASN A 124 9.07 -7.03 -7.12
CA ASN A 124 9.21 -8.39 -7.66
C ASN A 124 9.62 -8.34 -9.14
N ILE A 125 8.88 -7.61 -9.97
CA ILE A 125 9.18 -7.48 -11.41
C ILE A 125 10.59 -6.91 -11.64
N GLU A 126 10.95 -5.82 -10.97
CA GLU A 126 12.27 -5.19 -11.14
C GLU A 126 13.42 -6.14 -10.80
N ARG A 127 13.29 -6.94 -9.72
CA ARG A 127 14.26 -7.99 -9.39
C ARG A 127 14.36 -9.06 -10.47
N GLU A 128 13.22 -9.52 -10.98
CA GLU A 128 13.17 -10.53 -12.04
C GLU A 128 13.83 -10.03 -13.33
N LEU A 129 13.48 -8.82 -13.78
CA LEU A 129 14.09 -8.20 -14.95
C LEU A 129 15.61 -8.08 -14.80
N GLN A 130 16.10 -7.75 -13.61
CA GLN A 130 17.53 -7.69 -13.34
C GLN A 130 18.19 -9.09 -13.39
N ILE A 131 17.52 -10.13 -12.92
CA ILE A 131 18.00 -11.53 -13.01
C ILE A 131 18.13 -11.95 -14.48
N PHE A 132 17.09 -11.74 -15.29
CA PHE A 132 17.13 -12.04 -16.73
C PHE A 132 18.28 -11.30 -17.43
N LYS A 133 18.44 -10.01 -17.13
CA LYS A 133 19.53 -9.19 -17.65
C LYS A 133 20.91 -9.73 -17.27
N ASN A 134 21.09 -10.12 -16.00
CA ASN A 134 22.35 -10.69 -15.51
C ASN A 134 22.70 -12.03 -16.16
N LEU A 135 21.68 -12.83 -16.52
CA LEU A 135 21.85 -14.10 -17.23
C LEU A 135 22.06 -13.92 -18.74
N GLY A 136 21.98 -12.69 -19.25
CA GLY A 136 22.10 -12.41 -20.68
C GLY A 136 20.90 -12.88 -21.49
N ILE A 137 19.70 -12.81 -20.90
CA ILE A 137 18.44 -13.19 -21.54
C ILE A 137 17.71 -11.90 -21.94
N ALA A 138 17.34 -11.80 -23.21
CA ALA A 138 16.54 -10.68 -23.71
C ALA A 138 15.05 -11.00 -23.59
N LEU A 139 14.23 -9.99 -23.33
CA LEU A 139 12.79 -10.15 -23.10
C LEU A 139 11.99 -9.26 -24.04
N VAL A 140 10.90 -9.79 -24.58
CA VAL A 140 9.89 -9.02 -25.32
C VAL A 140 8.52 -9.34 -24.74
N PHE A 141 7.89 -8.36 -24.11
CA PHE A 141 6.54 -8.54 -23.56
C PHE A 141 5.49 -8.26 -24.63
N VAL A 142 4.52 -9.17 -24.77
CA VAL A 142 3.39 -9.01 -25.68
C VAL A 142 2.09 -8.95 -24.88
N PHE A 143 1.38 -7.84 -25.03
CA PHE A 143 0.09 -7.56 -24.40
C PHE A 143 -1.06 -7.87 -25.36
N ASN A 144 -2.20 -8.27 -24.80
CA ASN A 144 -3.44 -8.36 -25.58
C ASN A 144 -3.92 -6.96 -25.99
N GLY A 145 -4.45 -6.84 -27.19
CA GLY A 145 -5.00 -5.60 -27.74
C GLY A 145 -6.52 -5.58 -27.73
N LEU A 146 -7.11 -5.49 -28.93
CA LEU A 146 -8.55 -5.38 -29.10
C LEU A 146 -9.27 -6.68 -28.77
N ASP A 147 -10.54 -6.54 -28.39
CA ASP A 147 -11.43 -7.67 -28.22
C ASP A 147 -11.84 -8.24 -29.59
N TRP A 148 -12.10 -9.55 -29.65
CA TRP A 148 -12.60 -10.22 -30.84
C TRP A 148 -14.13 -10.11 -30.93
N GLY A 149 -14.63 -9.79 -32.12
CA GLY A 149 -16.04 -9.89 -32.50
C GLY A 149 -17.03 -9.18 -31.56
N LYS A 150 -18.32 -9.48 -31.70
CA LYS A 150 -19.35 -9.07 -30.72
C LYS A 150 -19.45 -10.09 -29.60
N ARG A 151 -19.36 -9.61 -28.36
CA ARG A 151 -19.74 -10.39 -27.18
C ARG A 151 -21.23 -10.17 -26.93
N ASP A 152 -22.09 -11.00 -27.52
CA ASP A 152 -23.55 -10.97 -27.29
C ASP A 152 -23.94 -11.48 -25.89
N LEU A 153 -23.24 -11.02 -24.85
CA LEU A 153 -23.45 -11.39 -23.47
C LEU A 153 -23.45 -10.11 -22.66
N ARG A 154 -24.61 -9.76 -22.07
CA ARG A 154 -24.69 -8.69 -21.08
C ARG A 154 -23.65 -8.97 -19.98
N PRO A 155 -22.95 -7.94 -19.48
CA PRO A 155 -22.06 -8.11 -18.34
C PRO A 155 -22.83 -8.72 -17.16
N GLN A 156 -22.46 -9.92 -16.73
CA GLN A 156 -23.04 -10.55 -15.54
C GLN A 156 -22.12 -10.36 -14.34
N VAL A 157 -22.74 -10.11 -13.18
CA VAL A 157 -22.04 -10.19 -11.89
C VAL A 157 -21.70 -11.65 -11.63
N GLN A 158 -20.44 -11.94 -11.31
CA GLN A 158 -20.03 -13.28 -10.93
C GLN A 158 -20.59 -13.60 -9.54
N ALA A 159 -21.76 -14.24 -9.51
CA ALA A 159 -22.49 -14.51 -8.28
C ALA A 159 -21.69 -15.35 -7.25
N GLU A 160 -20.72 -16.15 -7.70
CA GLU A 160 -19.87 -16.96 -6.80
C GLU A 160 -18.76 -16.13 -6.15
N SER A 161 -18.00 -15.35 -6.94
CA SER A 161 -16.96 -14.46 -6.42
C SER A 161 -17.55 -13.40 -5.48
N ALA A 162 -18.73 -12.86 -5.81
CA ALA A 162 -19.45 -11.94 -4.94
C ALA A 162 -19.83 -12.59 -3.60
N ARG A 163 -20.38 -13.81 -3.63
CA ARG A 163 -20.71 -14.57 -2.40
C ARG A 163 -19.47 -14.89 -1.55
N ALA A 164 -18.38 -15.31 -2.17
CA ALA A 164 -17.12 -15.58 -1.45
C ALA A 164 -16.54 -14.31 -0.83
N PHE A 165 -16.66 -13.18 -1.54
CA PHE A 165 -16.25 -11.87 -1.05
C PHE A 165 -17.09 -11.39 0.13
N ASP A 166 -18.41 -11.55 0.08
CA ASP A 166 -19.30 -11.25 1.20
C ASP A 166 -18.98 -12.10 2.43
N GLN A 167 -18.74 -13.41 2.24
CA GLN A 167 -18.34 -14.31 3.32
C GLN A 167 -17.01 -13.89 3.96
N ALA A 168 -16.04 -13.41 3.18
CA ALA A 168 -14.77 -12.90 3.71
C ALA A 168 -14.97 -11.66 4.60
N TRP A 169 -15.90 -10.78 4.24
CA TRP A 169 -16.29 -9.64 5.08
C TRP A 169 -17.03 -10.06 6.35
N GLU A 170 -17.92 -11.05 6.28
CA GLU A 170 -18.60 -11.58 7.47
C GLU A 170 -17.60 -12.14 8.49
N LEU A 171 -16.57 -12.86 8.04
CA LEU A 171 -15.49 -13.34 8.90
C LEU A 171 -14.69 -12.21 9.54
N TYR A 172 -14.45 -11.13 8.79
CA TYR A 172 -13.75 -9.95 9.28
C TYR A 172 -14.58 -9.21 10.34
N ASP A 173 -15.88 -9.03 10.09
CA ASP A 173 -16.80 -8.39 11.03
C ASP A 173 -16.97 -9.21 12.33
N GLN A 174 -16.82 -10.55 12.24
CA GLN A 174 -16.79 -11.46 13.40
C GLN A 174 -15.40 -11.54 14.09
N GLN A 175 -14.41 -10.75 13.66
CA GLN A 175 -13.05 -10.71 14.22
C GLN A 175 -12.29 -12.05 14.13
N GLN A 176 -12.60 -12.91 13.15
CA GLN A 176 -11.94 -14.21 12.95
C GLN A 176 -10.66 -14.07 12.11
N ALA A 177 -9.64 -13.39 12.66
CA ALA A 177 -8.44 -12.97 11.93
C ALA A 177 -7.74 -14.10 11.14
N ASP A 178 -7.64 -15.30 11.70
CA ASP A 178 -6.95 -16.43 11.06
C ASP A 178 -7.63 -16.91 9.77
N GLN A 179 -8.96 -16.81 9.68
CA GLN A 179 -9.73 -17.27 8.51
C GLN A 179 -9.90 -16.17 7.46
N VAL A 180 -9.83 -14.89 7.86
CA VAL A 180 -10.05 -13.72 7.00
C VAL A 180 -9.06 -13.67 5.84
N VAL A 181 -7.78 -13.89 6.12
CA VAL A 181 -6.71 -13.79 5.10
C VAL A 181 -6.91 -14.85 4.02
N ASP A 182 -7.22 -16.08 4.42
CA ASP A 182 -7.47 -17.18 3.50
C ASP A 182 -8.78 -16.99 2.71
N ALA A 183 -9.81 -16.45 3.36
CA ALA A 183 -11.10 -16.14 2.74
C ALA A 183 -10.94 -15.05 1.65
N PHE A 184 -10.29 -13.93 1.96
CA PHE A 184 -10.01 -12.89 0.96
C PHE A 184 -9.08 -13.40 -0.14
N SER A 185 -8.04 -14.17 0.19
CA SER A 185 -7.19 -14.80 -0.82
C SER A 185 -7.97 -15.70 -1.79
N SER A 186 -9.11 -16.23 -1.35
CA SER A 186 -9.97 -17.14 -2.10
C SER A 186 -11.24 -16.48 -2.63
N ALA A 187 -11.44 -15.18 -2.42
CA ALA A 187 -12.63 -14.42 -2.83
C ALA A 187 -12.47 -13.63 -4.15
N GLY A 188 -11.24 -13.44 -4.64
CA GLY A 188 -10.99 -12.96 -5.99
C GLY A 188 -9.55 -12.56 -6.27
N THR A 189 -9.26 -12.28 -7.53
CA THR A 189 -8.03 -11.59 -7.96
C THR A 189 -8.37 -10.49 -8.96
N LEU A 190 -7.46 -9.51 -9.08
CA LEU A 190 -7.59 -8.46 -10.07
C LEU A 190 -7.42 -9.05 -11.49
N LYS A 191 -8.10 -8.47 -12.48
CA LYS A 191 -7.87 -8.85 -13.88
C LYS A 191 -6.47 -8.39 -14.33
N PRO A 192 -5.66 -9.23 -14.99
CA PRO A 192 -4.34 -8.83 -15.49
C PRO A 192 -4.36 -7.56 -16.35
N GLU A 193 -5.42 -7.36 -17.14
CA GLU A 193 -5.61 -6.19 -18.01
C GLU A 193 -5.58 -4.86 -17.25
N ALA A 194 -6.07 -4.84 -16.01
CA ALA A 194 -6.07 -3.64 -15.17
C ALA A 194 -4.64 -3.20 -14.77
N LEU A 195 -3.65 -4.08 -14.91
CA LEU A 195 -2.25 -3.84 -14.58
C LEU A 195 -1.37 -3.60 -15.83
N TYR A 196 -1.94 -3.57 -17.03
CA TYR A 196 -1.13 -3.42 -18.26
C TYR A 196 -0.34 -2.13 -18.29
N ARG A 197 -0.99 -0.98 -18.04
CA ARG A 197 -0.31 0.33 -18.04
C ARG A 197 0.78 0.40 -16.98
N PHE A 198 0.52 -0.20 -15.82
CA PHE A 198 1.48 -0.30 -14.73
C PHE A 198 2.72 -1.10 -15.14
N LEU A 199 2.53 -2.29 -15.73
CA LEU A 199 3.62 -3.12 -16.23
C LEU A 199 4.38 -2.44 -17.39
N GLN A 200 3.68 -1.88 -18.38
CA GLN A 200 4.28 -1.16 -19.50
C GLN A 200 5.22 -0.04 -19.03
N ARG A 201 4.83 0.71 -18.00
CA ARG A 201 5.69 1.74 -17.39
C ARG A 201 6.93 1.14 -16.75
N ILE A 202 6.82 0.05 -15.99
CA ILE A 202 7.97 -0.62 -15.35
C ILE A 202 8.93 -1.15 -16.42
N LEU A 203 8.41 -1.80 -17.47
CA LEU A 203 9.20 -2.32 -18.59
C LEU A 203 9.98 -1.20 -19.28
N HIS A 204 9.29 -0.10 -19.61
CA HIS A 204 9.93 1.06 -20.23
C HIS A 204 11.04 1.67 -19.34
N GLN A 205 10.78 1.82 -18.04
CA GLN A 205 11.78 2.33 -17.07
C GLN A 205 13.00 1.43 -16.94
N ASN A 206 12.87 0.12 -17.21
CA ASN A 206 13.95 -0.86 -17.16
C ASN A 206 14.57 -1.14 -18.54
N GLY A 207 14.17 -0.42 -19.59
CA GLY A 207 14.67 -0.60 -20.96
C GLY A 207 14.30 -1.95 -21.57
N VAL A 208 13.13 -2.50 -21.21
CA VAL A 208 12.60 -3.75 -21.76
C VAL A 208 11.53 -3.43 -22.79
N ASP A 209 11.67 -4.01 -23.97
CA ASP A 209 10.75 -3.80 -25.08
C ASP A 209 9.41 -4.50 -24.84
N PHE A 210 8.33 -3.84 -25.30
CA PHE A 210 7.02 -4.44 -25.35
C PHE A 210 6.25 -4.06 -26.60
N LEU A 211 5.23 -4.87 -26.88
CA LEU A 211 4.29 -4.73 -27.98
C LEU A 211 2.87 -4.99 -27.46
N VAL A 212 1.90 -4.18 -27.87
CA VAL A 212 0.48 -4.57 -27.79
C VAL A 212 0.07 -5.18 -29.12
N ALA A 213 -0.34 -6.46 -29.10
CA ALA A 213 -0.83 -7.17 -30.28
C ALA A 213 -2.13 -6.54 -30.81
N PRO A 214 -2.50 -6.70 -32.09
CA PRO A 214 -3.80 -6.24 -32.59
C PRO A 214 -4.98 -6.79 -31.81
N TYR A 215 -4.92 -8.08 -31.44
CA TYR A 215 -5.96 -8.80 -30.71
C TYR A 215 -5.34 -9.68 -29.62
N SER A 216 -4.79 -10.84 -30.00
CA SER A 216 -4.26 -11.83 -29.05
C SER A 216 -2.74 -11.80 -28.98
N ALA A 217 -2.20 -11.74 -27.75
CA ALA A 217 -0.78 -11.87 -27.48
C ALA A 217 -0.25 -13.25 -27.88
N ALA A 218 -1.02 -14.32 -27.63
CA ALA A 218 -0.64 -15.69 -28.00
C ALA A 218 -0.43 -15.85 -29.52
N ALA A 219 -1.34 -15.28 -30.32
CA ALA A 219 -1.24 -15.28 -31.78
C ALA A 219 0.00 -14.48 -32.25
N GLN A 220 0.20 -13.29 -31.70
CA GLN A 220 1.34 -12.45 -32.06
C GLN A 220 2.68 -13.08 -31.65
N LEU A 221 2.76 -13.74 -30.49
CA LEU A 221 3.95 -14.48 -30.06
C LEU A 221 4.26 -15.65 -30.99
N SER A 222 3.24 -16.38 -31.46
CA SER A 222 3.40 -17.42 -32.47
C SER A 222 4.02 -16.85 -33.75
N TYR A 223 3.54 -15.69 -34.22
CA TYR A 223 4.11 -15.01 -35.38
C TYR A 223 5.56 -14.58 -35.14
N LEU A 224 5.89 -14.02 -33.97
CA LEU A 224 7.26 -13.59 -33.64
C LEU A 224 8.25 -14.77 -33.53
N ALA A 225 7.77 -15.96 -33.21
CA ALA A 225 8.60 -17.16 -33.08
C ALA A 225 8.74 -17.96 -34.39
N LYS A 226 7.75 -17.93 -35.29
CA LYS A 226 7.70 -18.77 -36.51
C LYS A 226 7.58 -18.00 -37.81
N GLY A 227 7.35 -16.69 -37.75
CA GLY A 227 7.20 -15.85 -38.92
C GLY A 227 8.47 -15.75 -39.76
N PRO A 228 8.40 -15.08 -40.92
CA PRO A 228 9.54 -14.94 -41.84
C PRO A 228 10.73 -14.22 -41.20
N HIS A 229 10.47 -13.38 -40.20
CA HIS A 229 11.46 -12.71 -39.38
C HIS A 229 11.32 -13.19 -37.93
N GLN A 230 12.03 -14.27 -37.60
CA GLN A 230 12.04 -14.80 -36.24
C GLN A 230 12.72 -13.79 -35.29
N LEU A 231 11.96 -13.32 -34.31
CA LEU A 231 12.40 -12.35 -33.30
C LEU A 231 12.42 -12.96 -31.89
N VAL A 232 11.79 -14.12 -31.69
CA VAL A 232 11.69 -14.81 -30.41
C VAL A 232 12.18 -16.25 -30.54
N ASP A 233 12.98 -16.69 -29.58
CA ASP A 233 13.54 -18.05 -29.52
C ASP A 233 12.69 -19.00 -28.66
N ALA A 234 12.08 -18.47 -27.60
CA ALA A 234 11.23 -19.22 -26.68
C ALA A 234 10.04 -18.38 -26.23
N ILE A 235 8.89 -19.02 -26.04
CA ILE A 235 7.67 -18.34 -25.58
C ILE A 235 7.36 -18.77 -24.15
N PHE A 236 7.15 -17.77 -23.29
CA PHE A 236 6.62 -17.95 -21.94
C PHE A 236 5.19 -17.42 -21.87
N GLY A 237 4.25 -18.32 -21.58
CA GLY A 237 2.85 -17.96 -21.48
C GLY A 237 1.96 -19.14 -21.11
N SER A 238 0.67 -18.98 -21.35
CA SER A 238 -0.33 -19.99 -21.03
C SER A 238 -0.47 -21.09 -22.10
N SER A 239 -1.18 -22.18 -21.76
CA SER A 239 -1.47 -23.25 -22.73
C SER A 239 -2.31 -22.80 -23.93
N GLU A 240 -2.95 -21.63 -23.91
CA GLU A 240 -3.65 -21.08 -25.08
C GLU A 240 -2.71 -20.83 -26.26
N ILE A 241 -1.41 -20.62 -26.02
CA ILE A 241 -0.40 -20.51 -27.07
C ILE A 241 -0.33 -21.80 -27.91
N LEU A 242 -0.65 -22.96 -27.33
CA LEU A 242 -0.66 -24.25 -28.04
C LEU A 242 -1.85 -24.39 -29.02
N LEU A 243 -2.80 -23.46 -29.02
CA LEU A 243 -3.80 -23.35 -30.08
C LEU A 243 -3.16 -22.92 -31.42
N TYR A 244 -1.99 -22.27 -31.35
CA TYR A 244 -1.23 -21.79 -32.49
C TYR A 244 -0.06 -22.73 -32.82
N ASP A 245 0.67 -22.44 -33.89
CA ASP A 245 1.76 -23.28 -34.38
C ASP A 245 3.05 -23.10 -33.56
N VAL A 246 3.00 -23.53 -32.30
CA VAL A 246 4.11 -23.42 -31.34
C VAL A 246 4.49 -24.81 -30.84
N ASP A 247 5.75 -25.19 -31.03
CA ASP A 247 6.26 -26.52 -30.67
C ASP A 247 6.56 -26.66 -29.18
N LYS A 248 7.15 -25.61 -28.57
CA LYS A 248 7.64 -25.59 -27.19
C LYS A 248 7.07 -24.37 -26.47
N LEU A 249 6.55 -24.61 -25.27
CA LEU A 249 5.97 -23.56 -24.43
C LEU A 249 6.60 -23.63 -23.04
N ILE A 250 7.18 -22.53 -22.58
CA ILE A 250 7.51 -22.33 -21.17
C ILE A 250 6.21 -21.98 -20.45
N THR A 251 5.82 -22.76 -19.45
CA THR A 251 4.56 -22.58 -18.70
C THR A 251 4.79 -21.88 -17.38
N ARG A 252 5.99 -22.00 -16.79
CA ARG A 252 6.35 -21.39 -15.51
C ARG A 252 7.84 -21.07 -15.45
N ILE A 253 8.19 -19.94 -14.85
CA ILE A 253 9.56 -19.59 -14.49
C ILE A 253 9.59 -19.35 -12.98
N ASP A 254 10.44 -20.08 -12.28
CA ASP A 254 10.68 -19.91 -10.85
C ASP A 254 12.02 -19.20 -10.67
N MET A 255 12.05 -18.17 -9.82
CA MET A 255 13.27 -17.41 -9.53
C MET A 255 14.10 -18.08 -8.43
N GLU A 256 13.43 -18.81 -7.53
CA GLU A 256 14.02 -19.50 -6.39
C GLU A 256 13.42 -20.91 -6.28
N PRO A 257 14.08 -21.95 -6.84
CA PRO A 257 15.37 -21.91 -7.56
C PRO A 257 15.22 -21.37 -8.99
N SER A 258 16.29 -20.79 -9.55
CA SER A 258 16.31 -20.16 -10.89
C SER A 258 16.18 -21.18 -12.03
N GLN A 259 14.95 -21.60 -12.33
CA GLN A 259 14.63 -22.64 -13.31
C GLN A 259 13.33 -22.33 -14.04
N PHE A 260 13.13 -22.92 -15.21
CA PHE A 260 11.89 -22.83 -15.96
C PHE A 260 11.33 -24.20 -16.29
N TYR A 261 10.01 -24.24 -16.45
CA TYR A 261 9.21 -25.42 -16.75
C TYR A 261 8.58 -25.27 -18.12
N TRP A 262 8.66 -26.31 -18.94
CA TRP A 262 8.20 -26.26 -20.31
C TRP A 262 7.56 -27.58 -20.75
N ILE A 263 6.77 -27.51 -21.81
CA ILE A 263 6.09 -28.64 -22.43
C ILE A 263 6.15 -28.51 -23.95
N THR A 264 6.09 -29.65 -24.64
CA THR A 264 5.96 -29.68 -26.11
C THR A 264 4.54 -29.97 -26.54
N ARG A 265 4.10 -29.38 -27.64
CA ARG A 265 2.82 -29.71 -28.29
C ARG A 265 2.72 -31.20 -28.65
N GLN A 266 3.81 -31.79 -29.15
CA GLN A 266 3.89 -33.22 -29.50
C GLN A 266 3.59 -34.12 -28.29
N ALA A 267 4.21 -33.86 -27.14
CA ALA A 267 3.91 -34.61 -25.91
C ALA A 267 2.43 -34.50 -25.50
N CYS A 268 1.83 -33.31 -25.63
CA CYS A 268 0.40 -33.13 -25.38
C CYS A 268 -0.44 -34.01 -26.31
N GLN A 269 -0.12 -34.01 -27.61
CA GLN A 269 -0.85 -34.79 -28.61
C GLN A 269 -0.72 -36.29 -28.39
N ASP A 270 0.49 -36.78 -28.10
CA ASP A 270 0.77 -38.19 -27.88
C ASP A 270 0.04 -38.73 -26.64
N GLU A 271 0.08 -38.00 -25.52
CA GLU A 271 -0.58 -38.42 -24.28
C GLU A 271 -2.10 -38.24 -24.31
N LEU A 272 -2.63 -37.31 -25.11
CA LEU A 272 -4.07 -37.12 -25.31
C LEU A 272 -4.64 -38.02 -26.41
N GLY A 273 -4.02 -39.18 -26.65
CA GLY A 273 -4.55 -40.20 -27.55
C GLY A 273 -4.12 -40.03 -29.02
N ARG A 274 -2.95 -39.42 -29.25
CA ARG A 274 -2.38 -39.15 -30.59
C ARG A 274 -3.34 -38.33 -31.45
N LEU A 275 -3.74 -37.18 -30.94
CA LEU A 275 -4.58 -36.24 -31.69
C LEU A 275 -3.77 -35.60 -32.82
N THR A 276 -4.38 -35.39 -33.99
CA THR A 276 -3.78 -34.55 -35.04
C THR A 276 -3.75 -33.07 -34.60
N ASN A 277 -3.08 -32.20 -35.36
CA ASN A 277 -3.04 -30.76 -35.06
C ASN A 277 -4.45 -30.16 -34.96
N ASP A 278 -5.31 -30.42 -35.95
CA ASP A 278 -6.68 -29.91 -35.97
C ASP A 278 -7.52 -30.49 -34.82
N GLN A 279 -7.41 -31.81 -34.57
CA GLN A 279 -8.12 -32.46 -33.47
C GLN A 279 -7.70 -31.93 -32.10
N PHE A 280 -6.41 -31.61 -31.93
CA PHE A 280 -5.89 -31.04 -30.70
C PHE A 280 -6.43 -29.64 -30.48
N VAL A 281 -6.42 -28.77 -31.50
CA VAL A 281 -6.98 -27.41 -31.42
C VAL A 281 -8.48 -27.45 -31.12
N ASP A 282 -9.25 -28.29 -31.84
CA ASP A 282 -10.68 -28.49 -31.61
C ASP A 282 -10.97 -28.93 -30.17
N PHE A 283 -10.25 -29.94 -29.69
CA PHE A 283 -10.42 -30.45 -28.33
C PHE A 283 -10.04 -29.40 -27.29
N ALA A 284 -8.92 -28.69 -27.49
CA ALA A 284 -8.47 -27.63 -26.59
C ALA A 284 -9.47 -26.46 -26.54
N LEU A 285 -10.09 -26.08 -27.66
CA LEU A 285 -11.17 -25.09 -27.70
C LEU A 285 -12.40 -25.54 -26.90
N LEU A 286 -12.81 -26.81 -27.02
CA LEU A 286 -13.95 -27.37 -26.27
C LEU A 286 -13.70 -27.43 -24.75
N LEU A 287 -12.46 -27.61 -24.31
CA LEU A 287 -12.09 -27.53 -22.89
C LEU A 287 -12.28 -26.10 -22.32
N GLY A 288 -12.39 -25.11 -23.20
CA GLY A 288 -12.62 -23.70 -22.89
C GLY A 288 -11.36 -22.88 -23.10
N SER A 289 -11.50 -21.69 -23.67
CA SER A 289 -10.43 -20.72 -23.92
C SER A 289 -10.99 -19.31 -23.75
N ARG A 290 -10.21 -18.26 -24.05
CA ARG A 290 -10.79 -16.94 -24.15
C ARG A 290 -11.82 -16.84 -25.29
N TYR A 291 -11.62 -17.59 -26.38
CA TYR A 291 -12.46 -17.57 -27.58
C TYR A 291 -13.80 -18.28 -27.38
N LEU A 292 -13.81 -19.33 -26.56
CA LEU A 292 -14.96 -20.21 -26.40
C LEU A 292 -15.11 -20.65 -24.94
N ARG A 293 -16.32 -20.56 -24.39
CA ARG A 293 -16.60 -21.14 -23.07
C ARG A 293 -16.40 -22.66 -23.11
N THR A 294 -16.02 -23.28 -22.00
CA THR A 294 -16.02 -24.75 -21.88
C THR A 294 -17.33 -25.35 -22.36
N PHE A 295 -17.23 -26.45 -23.11
CA PHE A 295 -18.40 -27.16 -23.64
C PHE A 295 -19.32 -27.57 -22.49
N PRO A 296 -20.61 -27.20 -22.47
CA PRO A 296 -21.46 -27.40 -21.29
C PRO A 296 -21.54 -28.85 -20.78
N PRO A 297 -21.53 -29.90 -21.64
CA PRO A 297 -21.41 -31.28 -21.19
C PRO A 297 -20.09 -31.63 -20.47
N PHE A 298 -19.02 -30.85 -20.64
CA PHE A 298 -17.77 -30.97 -19.86
C PHE A 298 -17.84 -30.23 -18.53
N GLU A 299 -18.93 -29.52 -18.22
CA GLU A 299 -19.17 -28.89 -16.92
C GLU A 299 -20.06 -29.79 -16.05
N ASN A 300 -19.77 -29.85 -14.75
CA ASN A 300 -20.58 -30.59 -13.79
C ASN A 300 -22.00 -29.98 -13.68
N PRO A 301 -23.07 -30.78 -13.88
CA PRO A 301 -24.45 -30.27 -13.81
C PRO A 301 -24.85 -29.72 -12.43
N ALA A 302 -24.32 -30.29 -11.34
CA ALA A 302 -24.64 -29.88 -9.97
C ALA A 302 -23.81 -28.68 -9.49
N TYR A 303 -22.68 -28.41 -10.14
CA TYR A 303 -21.78 -27.30 -9.83
C TYR A 303 -21.28 -26.67 -11.14
N PRO A 304 -22.08 -25.78 -11.77
CA PRO A 304 -21.70 -25.11 -13.01
C PRO A 304 -20.32 -24.46 -12.89
N GLY A 305 -19.42 -24.68 -13.87
CA GLY A 305 -18.04 -24.21 -13.82
C GLY A 305 -17.01 -25.17 -13.20
N LYS A 306 -17.44 -26.26 -12.55
CA LYS A 306 -16.52 -27.37 -12.20
C LYS A 306 -16.35 -28.26 -13.43
N THR A 307 -15.19 -28.16 -14.09
CA THR A 307 -14.89 -28.93 -15.30
C THR A 307 -14.68 -30.41 -14.97
N MET A 308 -15.10 -31.28 -15.88
CA MET A 308 -14.72 -32.68 -15.89
C MET A 308 -13.20 -32.82 -16.02
N ASN A 309 -12.66 -33.97 -15.59
CA ASN A 309 -11.27 -34.29 -15.87
C ASN A 309 -11.07 -34.35 -17.39
N ILE A 310 -9.95 -33.82 -17.89
CA ILE A 310 -9.60 -33.82 -19.31
C ILE A 310 -9.67 -35.23 -19.93
N ARG A 311 -9.39 -36.29 -19.16
CA ARG A 311 -9.52 -37.68 -19.64
C ARG A 311 -10.96 -38.09 -19.92
N ASP A 312 -11.90 -37.65 -19.10
CA ASP A 312 -13.32 -37.97 -19.29
C ASP A 312 -13.89 -37.17 -20.47
N ALA A 313 -13.50 -35.89 -20.56
CA ALA A 313 -13.81 -35.05 -21.72
C ALA A 313 -13.24 -35.63 -23.02
N LEU A 314 -12.01 -36.15 -22.98
CA LEU A 314 -11.38 -36.84 -24.11
C LEU A 314 -12.13 -38.12 -24.48
N GLY A 315 -12.65 -38.87 -23.50
CA GLY A 315 -13.51 -40.03 -23.73
C GLY A 315 -14.76 -39.68 -24.54
N MET A 316 -15.44 -38.59 -24.18
CA MET A 316 -16.61 -38.08 -24.91
C MET A 316 -16.23 -37.62 -26.32
N PHE A 317 -15.12 -36.87 -26.46
CA PHE A 317 -14.63 -36.42 -27.75
C PHE A 317 -14.27 -37.59 -28.68
N ASN A 318 -13.65 -38.65 -28.14
CA ASN A 318 -13.37 -39.88 -28.87
C ASN A 318 -14.64 -40.62 -29.31
N ALA A 319 -15.66 -40.70 -28.44
CA ALA A 319 -16.94 -41.32 -28.76
C ALA A 319 -17.68 -40.59 -29.90
N ALA A 320 -17.46 -39.29 -30.04
CA ALA A 320 -17.94 -38.48 -31.16
C ALA A 320 -17.02 -38.54 -32.40
N GLY A 321 -16.12 -39.52 -32.49
CA GLY A 321 -15.22 -39.68 -33.64
C GLY A 321 -14.14 -38.61 -33.74
N ARG A 322 -13.76 -37.98 -32.61
CA ARG A 322 -12.75 -36.90 -32.53
C ARG A 322 -13.10 -35.70 -33.41
N SER A 323 -14.38 -35.38 -33.50
CA SER A 323 -14.89 -34.21 -34.23
C SER A 323 -15.71 -33.35 -33.28
N ALA A 324 -15.29 -32.09 -33.11
CA ALA A 324 -16.00 -31.15 -32.26
C ALA A 324 -17.40 -30.85 -32.81
N VAL A 325 -17.54 -30.79 -34.13
CA VAL A 325 -18.84 -30.61 -34.80
C VAL A 325 -19.73 -31.82 -34.54
N ALA A 326 -19.23 -33.05 -34.69
CA ALA A 326 -20.03 -34.24 -34.41
C ALA A 326 -20.45 -34.28 -32.93
N LEU A 327 -19.56 -33.91 -32.00
CA LEU A 327 -19.87 -33.85 -30.57
C LEU A 327 -20.94 -32.79 -30.28
N CYS A 328 -20.82 -31.58 -30.82
CA CYS A 328 -21.83 -30.55 -30.62
C CYS A 328 -23.21 -30.96 -31.18
N SER A 329 -23.25 -31.64 -32.33
CA SER A 329 -24.51 -32.17 -32.90
C SER A 329 -25.14 -33.28 -32.04
N GLN A 330 -24.35 -34.13 -31.39
CA GLN A 330 -24.88 -35.15 -30.47
C GLN A 330 -25.60 -34.56 -29.25
N PHE A 331 -25.24 -33.33 -28.86
CA PHE A 331 -25.82 -32.62 -27.70
C PHE A 331 -26.64 -31.39 -28.12
N GLU A 332 -27.14 -31.35 -29.36
CA GLU A 332 -27.93 -30.22 -29.87
C GLU A 332 -29.22 -29.99 -29.06
N GLU A 333 -29.78 -31.06 -28.49
CA GLU A 333 -30.96 -31.03 -27.62
C GLU A 333 -30.63 -30.67 -26.15
N ASP A 334 -29.36 -30.55 -25.75
CA ASP A 334 -29.00 -30.06 -24.40
C ASP A 334 -29.28 -28.55 -24.35
N ARG A 335 -30.22 -28.16 -23.48
CA ARG A 335 -30.65 -26.77 -23.30
C ARG A 335 -29.48 -25.79 -23.09
N ARG A 336 -28.43 -26.19 -22.36
CA ARG A 336 -27.26 -25.33 -22.11
C ARG A 336 -26.42 -25.11 -23.38
N VAL A 337 -26.40 -26.09 -24.29
CA VAL A 337 -25.73 -26.01 -25.59
C VAL A 337 -26.55 -25.15 -26.55
N GLN A 338 -27.88 -25.35 -26.55
CA GLN A 338 -28.82 -24.60 -27.38
C GLN A 338 -28.89 -23.11 -26.99
N ASP A 339 -29.07 -22.80 -25.70
CA ASP A 339 -29.14 -21.42 -25.18
C ASP A 339 -27.88 -20.60 -25.53
N LEU A 340 -26.73 -21.28 -25.60
CA LEU A 340 -25.46 -20.65 -25.98
C LEU A 340 -25.24 -20.59 -27.50
N GLN A 341 -26.05 -21.26 -28.31
CA GLN A 341 -25.77 -21.48 -29.74
C GLN A 341 -24.34 -22.00 -29.95
N TYR A 342 -23.96 -22.98 -29.14
CA TYR A 342 -22.55 -23.33 -28.92
C TYR A 342 -21.82 -23.74 -30.22
N MET A 343 -22.49 -24.45 -31.13
CA MET A 343 -21.94 -24.84 -32.44
C MET A 343 -21.44 -23.63 -33.25
N ASP A 344 -22.25 -22.57 -33.32
CA ASP A 344 -21.88 -21.35 -34.05
C ASP A 344 -20.66 -20.70 -33.38
N ARG A 345 -20.69 -20.56 -32.04
CA ARG A 345 -19.57 -20.01 -31.27
C ARG A 345 -18.28 -20.82 -31.44
N PHE A 346 -18.38 -22.15 -31.47
CA PHE A 346 -17.24 -23.03 -31.71
C PHE A 346 -16.63 -22.77 -33.10
N LYS A 347 -17.45 -22.75 -34.15
CA LYS A 347 -16.98 -22.45 -35.51
C LYS A 347 -16.30 -21.08 -35.59
N ARG A 348 -16.88 -20.05 -34.97
CA ARG A 348 -16.28 -18.71 -34.89
C ARG A 348 -14.92 -18.73 -34.19
N ALA A 349 -14.82 -19.43 -33.06
CA ALA A 349 -13.57 -19.55 -32.31
C ALA A 349 -12.48 -20.29 -33.12
N ALA A 350 -12.83 -21.42 -33.74
CA ALA A 350 -11.92 -22.18 -34.60
C ALA A 350 -11.41 -21.35 -35.78
N MET A 351 -12.30 -20.63 -36.46
CA MET A 351 -11.92 -19.73 -37.57
C MET A 351 -11.05 -18.55 -37.10
N THR A 352 -11.30 -18.01 -35.91
CA THR A 352 -10.50 -16.93 -35.32
C THR A 352 -9.07 -17.37 -35.01
N VAL A 353 -8.90 -18.59 -34.49
CA VAL A 353 -7.57 -19.17 -34.22
C VAL A 353 -6.85 -19.49 -35.52
N LYS A 354 -7.55 -20.11 -36.48
CA LYS A 354 -6.99 -20.52 -37.77
C LYS A 354 -6.50 -19.32 -38.59
N HIS A 355 -7.34 -18.29 -38.73
CA HIS A 355 -7.06 -17.10 -39.55
C HIS A 355 -6.73 -15.88 -38.69
N HIS A 356 -5.97 -16.09 -37.61
CA HIS A 356 -5.69 -15.05 -36.62
C HIS A 356 -4.97 -13.84 -37.23
N VAL A 357 -5.22 -12.67 -36.63
CA VAL A 357 -4.66 -11.39 -37.10
C VAL A 357 -3.45 -11.01 -36.25
N PHE A 358 -2.37 -10.62 -36.93
CA PHE A 358 -1.10 -10.19 -36.35
C PHE A 358 -0.64 -8.88 -36.99
N THR A 359 0.35 -8.24 -36.37
CA THR A 359 1.12 -7.14 -36.97
C THR A 359 2.48 -7.66 -37.42
N ASP A 360 2.86 -7.40 -38.67
CA ASP A 360 4.21 -7.70 -39.17
C ASP A 360 5.24 -6.62 -38.77
N ILE A 361 6.51 -6.85 -39.12
CA ILE A 361 7.60 -5.93 -38.79
C ILE A 361 7.49 -4.57 -39.52
N ASP A 362 6.73 -4.51 -40.61
CA ASP A 362 6.48 -3.29 -41.38
C ASP A 362 5.25 -2.53 -40.86
N GLY A 363 4.56 -3.05 -39.84
CA GLY A 363 3.39 -2.45 -39.23
C GLY A 363 2.07 -2.76 -39.96
N LYS A 364 2.08 -3.67 -40.94
CA LYS A 364 0.86 -4.11 -41.63
C LYS A 364 0.10 -5.08 -40.72
N VAL A 365 -1.22 -4.92 -40.69
CA VAL A 365 -2.13 -5.74 -39.88
C VAL A 365 -3.03 -6.56 -40.79
N GLY A 366 -3.05 -7.87 -40.60
CA GLY A 366 -3.86 -8.78 -41.41
C GLY A 366 -3.88 -10.22 -40.90
N PRO A 367 -4.70 -11.09 -41.49
CA PRO A 367 -4.72 -12.52 -41.19
C PRO A 367 -3.42 -13.20 -41.64
N ILE A 368 -3.04 -14.29 -40.96
CA ILE A 368 -1.84 -15.10 -41.27
C ILE A 368 -1.84 -15.68 -42.69
N ASP A 369 -3.02 -15.97 -43.22
CA ASP A 369 -3.22 -16.66 -44.49
C ASP A 369 -4.28 -15.92 -45.34
N PRO A 370 -3.97 -14.71 -45.83
CA PRO A 370 -4.95 -13.83 -46.48
C PRO A 370 -5.62 -14.45 -47.72
N ASP A 371 -4.96 -15.38 -48.40
CA ASP A 371 -5.49 -16.07 -49.58
C ASP A 371 -6.56 -17.13 -49.23
N TYR A 372 -6.56 -17.61 -47.98
CA TYR A 372 -7.50 -18.62 -47.47
C TYR A 372 -8.52 -18.03 -46.50
N ALA A 373 -8.29 -16.81 -46.01
CA ALA A 373 -9.21 -16.07 -45.18
C ALA A 373 -10.40 -15.55 -45.98
N SER A 374 -11.61 -15.71 -45.44
CA SER A 374 -12.83 -15.22 -46.08
C SER A 374 -12.93 -13.68 -46.07
N SER A 375 -13.67 -13.09 -47.00
CA SER A 375 -13.87 -11.63 -47.06
C SER A 375 -14.69 -11.07 -45.89
N ASP A 376 -15.47 -11.91 -45.23
CA ASP A 376 -16.33 -11.59 -44.08
C ASP A 376 -15.67 -11.81 -42.71
N MET A 377 -14.35 -12.05 -42.66
CA MET A 377 -13.60 -12.27 -41.41
C MET A 377 -13.78 -11.16 -40.36
N HIS A 378 -14.16 -9.95 -40.79
CA HIS A 378 -14.48 -8.83 -39.91
C HIS A 378 -15.73 -9.07 -39.04
N GLU A 379 -16.62 -9.99 -39.41
CA GLU A 379 -17.76 -10.44 -38.60
C GLU A 379 -17.33 -11.38 -37.46
N LEU A 380 -16.17 -12.03 -37.61
CA LEU A 380 -15.62 -12.97 -36.63
C LEU A 380 -14.66 -12.30 -35.66
N ILE A 381 -13.65 -11.61 -36.20
CA ILE A 381 -12.55 -11.01 -35.42
C ILE A 381 -12.89 -9.59 -35.00
N GLY A 382 -13.71 -8.88 -35.77
CA GLY A 382 -14.09 -7.49 -35.51
C GLY A 382 -13.77 -6.57 -36.68
N GLN A 383 -14.38 -5.39 -36.66
CA GLN A 383 -14.22 -4.40 -37.72
C GLN A 383 -12.79 -3.88 -37.79
N ARG A 384 -12.23 -3.83 -39.01
CA ARG A 384 -10.84 -3.41 -39.24
C ARG A 384 -10.66 -1.92 -38.98
N LEU A 385 -9.65 -1.56 -38.20
CA LEU A 385 -9.19 -0.19 -38.00
C LEU A 385 -8.04 0.16 -38.95
N PRO A 386 -7.72 1.46 -39.15
CA PRO A 386 -6.50 1.85 -39.84
C PRO A 386 -5.24 1.33 -39.14
N GLU A 387 -4.21 0.97 -39.90
CA GLU A 387 -2.91 0.47 -39.38
C GLU A 387 -2.31 1.43 -38.34
N GLU A 388 -2.48 2.75 -38.55
CA GLU A 388 -2.01 3.79 -37.63
C GLU A 388 -2.59 3.65 -36.21
N LEU A 389 -3.84 3.21 -36.06
CA LEU A 389 -4.42 2.96 -34.74
C LEU A 389 -3.82 1.72 -34.07
N TYR A 390 -3.58 0.66 -34.83
CA TYR A 390 -2.89 -0.52 -34.32
C TYR A 390 -1.46 -0.17 -33.90
N PHE A 391 -0.78 0.70 -34.63
CA PHE A 391 0.52 1.23 -34.23
C PHE A 391 0.44 2.01 -32.90
N TYR A 392 -0.53 2.91 -32.73
CA TYR A 392 -0.71 3.63 -31.46
C TYR A 392 -1.05 2.72 -30.28
N LEU A 393 -1.87 1.69 -30.51
CA LEU A 393 -2.10 0.62 -29.53
C LEU A 393 -0.78 -0.09 -29.20
N SER A 394 -0.01 -0.48 -30.22
CA SER A 394 1.25 -1.23 -30.09
C SER A 394 2.30 -0.53 -29.22
N LYS A 395 2.35 0.81 -29.29
CA LYS A 395 3.26 1.67 -28.50
C LYS A 395 2.68 2.12 -27.17
N GLY A 396 1.42 1.78 -26.91
CA GLY A 396 0.68 2.16 -25.72
C GLY A 396 0.15 3.59 -25.72
N VAL A 397 0.23 4.34 -26.83
CA VAL A 397 -0.30 5.71 -26.96
C VAL A 397 -1.83 5.75 -26.83
N LEU A 398 -2.50 4.69 -27.29
CA LEU A 398 -3.95 4.52 -27.20
C LEU A 398 -4.28 3.23 -26.45
N GLY A 399 -5.32 3.24 -25.64
CA GLY A 399 -5.87 2.07 -24.95
C GLY A 399 -6.95 1.36 -25.78
N PRO A 400 -7.29 0.10 -25.46
CA PRO A 400 -8.20 -0.69 -26.29
C PRO A 400 -9.69 -0.36 -26.12
N HIS A 401 -10.11 0.32 -25.04
CA HIS A 401 -11.53 0.52 -24.72
C HIS A 401 -12.30 1.29 -25.80
N VAL A 402 -11.86 2.50 -26.14
CA VAL A 402 -12.57 3.34 -27.13
C VAL A 402 -12.55 2.73 -28.53
N PRO A 403 -11.42 2.18 -29.02
CA PRO A 403 -11.41 1.35 -30.22
C PRO A 403 -12.40 0.18 -30.16
N ASN A 404 -12.45 -0.57 -29.06
CA ASN A 404 -13.39 -1.69 -28.88
C ASN A 404 -14.84 -1.22 -28.92
N TYR A 405 -15.18 -0.06 -28.35
CA TYR A 405 -16.53 0.50 -28.46
C TYR A 405 -16.91 0.79 -29.91
N LEU A 406 -15.96 1.32 -30.71
CA LEU A 406 -16.19 1.60 -32.13
C LEU A 406 -16.28 0.33 -32.98
N THR A 407 -15.47 -0.69 -32.72
CA THR A 407 -15.48 -1.92 -33.50
C THR A 407 -16.71 -2.77 -33.18
N SER A 408 -17.03 -2.96 -31.90
CA SER A 408 -18.19 -3.74 -31.44
C SER A 408 -19.53 -3.01 -31.63
N GLY A 409 -19.54 -1.68 -31.53
CA GLY A 409 -20.77 -0.89 -31.47
C GLY A 409 -21.43 -0.91 -30.08
N GLU A 410 -20.72 -1.33 -29.03
CA GLU A 410 -21.27 -1.46 -27.68
C GLU A 410 -20.30 -0.92 -26.61
N VAL A 411 -20.85 -0.28 -25.59
CA VAL A 411 -20.16 0.04 -24.33
C VAL A 411 -20.72 -0.88 -23.26
N LEU A 412 -19.92 -1.86 -22.84
CA LEU A 412 -20.30 -2.82 -21.81
C LEU A 412 -19.88 -2.30 -20.44
N VAL A 413 -20.84 -1.90 -19.63
CA VAL A 413 -20.60 -1.43 -18.26
C VAL A 413 -20.82 -2.58 -17.29
N SER A 414 -19.77 -2.99 -16.57
CA SER A 414 -19.80 -4.09 -15.60
C SER A 414 -19.58 -3.62 -14.16
N LEU A 415 -20.11 -4.36 -13.19
CA LEU A 415 -19.76 -4.20 -11.78
C LEU A 415 -18.40 -4.90 -11.51
N PRO A 416 -17.34 -4.17 -11.14
CA PRO A 416 -16.07 -4.78 -10.77
C PRO A 416 -16.17 -5.48 -9.41
N LEU A 417 -15.33 -6.48 -9.19
CA LEU A 417 -15.23 -7.13 -7.88
C LEU A 417 -14.75 -6.11 -6.83
N GLY A 418 -15.38 -6.11 -5.65
CA GLY A 418 -15.10 -5.14 -4.60
C GLY A 418 -15.85 -3.81 -4.74
N ALA A 419 -16.65 -3.62 -5.80
CA ALA A 419 -17.64 -2.56 -5.86
C ALA A 419 -19.00 -3.03 -5.34
N GLU A 420 -19.70 -2.11 -4.68
CA GLU A 420 -21.08 -2.32 -4.29
C GLU A 420 -22.04 -1.98 -5.42
N ASP A 421 -23.03 -2.85 -5.62
CA ASP A 421 -24.16 -2.58 -6.49
C ASP A 421 -25.13 -1.56 -5.87
N SER A 422 -24.66 -0.31 -5.73
CA SER A 422 -25.36 0.80 -5.10
C SER A 422 -25.98 1.75 -6.12
N GLU A 423 -27.00 2.51 -5.72
CA GLU A 423 -27.59 3.56 -6.57
C GLU A 423 -26.55 4.58 -7.04
N ILE A 424 -25.63 4.99 -6.15
CA ILE A 424 -24.58 5.94 -6.49
C ILE A 424 -23.59 5.39 -7.52
N TYR A 425 -23.21 4.12 -7.41
CA TYR A 425 -22.31 3.50 -8.38
C TYR A 425 -23.01 3.36 -9.75
N ARG A 426 -24.25 2.88 -9.78
CA ARG A 426 -25.09 2.80 -10.99
C ARG A 426 -25.27 4.17 -11.65
N HIS A 427 -25.55 5.20 -10.88
CA HIS A 427 -25.70 6.58 -11.38
C HIS A 427 -24.38 7.13 -11.95
N LEU A 428 -23.25 6.93 -11.26
CA LEU A 428 -21.93 7.35 -11.75
C LEU A 428 -21.63 6.73 -13.12
N VAL A 429 -21.70 5.40 -13.22
CA VAL A 429 -21.25 4.69 -14.42
C VAL A 429 -22.29 4.69 -15.53
N GLY A 430 -23.58 4.78 -15.23
CA GLY A 430 -24.67 4.82 -16.21
C GLY A 430 -24.99 6.23 -16.72
N ASP A 431 -24.86 7.25 -15.87
CA ASP A 431 -25.26 8.63 -16.20
C ASP A 431 -24.06 9.58 -16.25
N LEU A 432 -23.34 9.76 -15.14
CA LEU A 432 -22.35 10.84 -15.02
C LEU A 432 -21.13 10.66 -15.92
N LEU A 433 -20.68 9.42 -16.13
CA LEU A 433 -19.53 9.11 -17.00
C LEU A 433 -19.92 8.93 -18.48
N THR A 434 -21.19 8.73 -18.79
CA THR A 434 -21.66 8.50 -20.17
C THR A 434 -21.34 9.67 -21.12
N PRO A 435 -21.51 10.95 -20.73
CA PRO A 435 -21.07 12.07 -21.56
C PRO A 435 -19.57 12.05 -21.85
N VAL A 436 -18.74 11.68 -20.87
CA VAL A 436 -17.27 11.64 -21.03
C VAL A 436 -16.87 10.53 -22.02
N ARG A 437 -17.45 9.34 -21.88
CA ARG A 437 -17.26 8.24 -22.85
C ARG A 437 -17.73 8.63 -24.24
N THR A 438 -18.88 9.31 -24.33
CA THR A 438 -19.42 9.80 -25.61
C THR A 438 -18.45 10.80 -26.26
N GLN A 439 -17.86 11.73 -25.51
CA GLN A 439 -16.85 12.65 -26.02
C GLN A 439 -15.63 11.90 -26.58
N ALA A 440 -15.12 10.90 -25.87
CA ALA A 440 -13.97 10.10 -26.33
C ALA A 440 -14.30 9.33 -27.62
N ILE A 441 -15.46 8.66 -27.67
CA ILE A 441 -15.91 7.91 -28.86
C ILE A 441 -16.09 8.85 -30.07
N CYS A 442 -16.75 10.00 -29.87
CA CYS A 442 -16.93 11.02 -30.91
C CYS A 442 -15.59 11.54 -31.41
N LEU A 443 -14.68 11.92 -30.50
CA LEU A 443 -13.38 12.48 -30.88
C LEU A 443 -12.55 11.51 -31.73
N LEU A 444 -12.51 10.22 -31.35
CA LEU A 444 -11.79 9.21 -32.13
C LEU A 444 -12.48 8.99 -33.48
N SER A 445 -13.80 8.76 -33.48
CA SER A 445 -14.56 8.50 -34.72
C SER A 445 -14.51 9.66 -35.73
N ASN A 446 -14.49 10.93 -35.28
CA ASN A 446 -14.37 12.10 -36.15
C ASN A 446 -13.08 12.11 -36.99
N SER A 447 -12.06 11.33 -36.61
CA SER A 447 -10.80 11.18 -37.37
C SER A 447 -10.75 9.90 -38.21
N LEU A 448 -11.82 9.10 -38.22
CA LEU A 448 -11.90 7.82 -38.95
C LEU A 448 -12.86 7.91 -40.14
N HIS A 449 -12.92 6.83 -40.92
CA HIS A 449 -13.83 6.71 -42.05
C HIS A 449 -15.30 6.93 -41.64
N ARG A 450 -16.14 7.45 -42.57
CA ARG A 450 -17.56 7.78 -42.35
C ARG A 450 -18.36 6.63 -41.71
N PHE A 451 -17.99 5.39 -42.01
CA PHE A 451 -18.55 4.19 -41.39
C PHE A 451 -18.58 4.27 -39.85
N TYR A 452 -17.47 4.67 -39.22
CA TYR A 452 -17.36 4.79 -37.77
C TYR A 452 -18.08 6.04 -37.24
N GLN A 453 -18.16 7.11 -38.02
CA GLN A 453 -18.84 8.35 -37.64
C GLN A 453 -20.36 8.23 -37.58
N THR A 454 -20.94 7.27 -38.30
CA THR A 454 -22.40 7.09 -38.37
C THR A 454 -22.91 5.91 -37.53
N LYS A 455 -22.04 5.26 -36.75
CA LYS A 455 -22.45 4.13 -35.91
C LYS A 455 -23.40 4.58 -34.79
N VAL A 456 -24.28 3.65 -34.43
CA VAL A 456 -25.04 3.72 -33.17
C VAL A 456 -24.29 2.85 -32.16
N ILE A 457 -23.95 3.44 -31.02
CA ILE A 457 -23.25 2.76 -29.93
C ILE A 457 -24.24 2.45 -28.83
N ASN A 458 -24.40 1.18 -28.49
CA ASN A 458 -25.31 0.74 -27.43
C ASN A 458 -24.56 0.63 -26.10
N VAL A 459 -24.93 1.46 -25.14
CA VAL A 459 -24.46 1.37 -23.75
C VAL A 459 -25.31 0.34 -23.03
N ARG A 460 -24.70 -0.78 -22.65
CA ARG A 460 -25.35 -1.88 -21.95
C ARG A 460 -24.85 -1.96 -20.51
N THR A 461 -25.75 -1.96 -19.55
CA THR A 461 -25.39 -2.05 -18.11
C THR A 461 -25.60 -3.47 -17.57
N TRP A 462 -25.03 -3.77 -16.41
CA TRP A 462 -25.21 -5.08 -15.75
C TRP A 462 -26.52 -5.20 -14.97
N PHE A 463 -27.14 -4.07 -14.58
CA PHE A 463 -28.21 -4.05 -13.57
C PHE A 463 -29.63 -3.96 -14.14
N ASP A 464 -29.87 -3.32 -15.29
CA ASP A 464 -31.23 -3.20 -15.87
C ASP A 464 -31.21 -3.00 -17.39
N GLU A 465 -31.97 -3.82 -18.14
CA GLU A 465 -32.11 -3.64 -19.60
C GLU A 465 -32.76 -2.30 -19.96
N ARG A 466 -33.68 -1.81 -19.13
CA ARG A 466 -34.39 -0.55 -19.40
C ARG A 466 -33.47 0.66 -19.26
N SER A 467 -32.32 0.47 -18.62
CA SER A 467 -31.27 1.48 -18.51
C SER A 467 -30.31 1.50 -19.72
N ASP A 468 -30.43 0.54 -20.64
CA ASP A 468 -29.63 0.52 -21.86
C ASP A 468 -29.94 1.77 -22.70
N ARG A 469 -28.90 2.42 -23.22
CA ARG A 469 -29.01 3.65 -24.01
C ARG A 469 -28.32 3.48 -25.34
N SER A 470 -28.81 4.19 -26.36
CA SER A 470 -28.15 4.23 -27.66
C SER A 470 -27.63 5.64 -27.94
N VAL A 471 -26.35 5.74 -28.28
CA VAL A 471 -25.68 6.97 -28.69
C VAL A 471 -25.51 6.95 -30.21
N ASN A 472 -26.26 7.81 -30.91
CA ASN A 472 -26.15 7.95 -32.36
C ASN A 472 -25.07 8.97 -32.71
N LEU A 473 -23.90 8.49 -33.13
CA LEU A 473 -22.75 9.36 -33.41
C LEU A 473 -23.01 10.37 -34.55
N LYS A 474 -23.89 10.02 -35.51
CA LYS A 474 -24.26 10.90 -36.62
C LYS A 474 -24.99 12.17 -36.17
N ALA A 475 -25.72 12.09 -35.06
CA ALA A 475 -26.55 13.19 -34.56
C ALA A 475 -25.77 14.16 -33.65
N LEU A 476 -24.54 13.82 -33.27
CA LEU A 476 -23.73 14.60 -32.35
C LEU A 476 -22.81 15.58 -33.12
N PRO A 477 -22.54 16.77 -32.55
CA PRO A 477 -21.59 17.71 -33.15
C PRO A 477 -20.16 17.16 -33.14
N SER A 478 -19.32 17.69 -34.04
CA SER A 478 -17.91 17.32 -34.13
C SER A 478 -17.15 17.80 -32.88
N ILE A 479 -16.74 16.88 -32.02
CA ILE A 479 -15.92 17.20 -30.84
C ILE A 479 -14.53 17.67 -31.26
N LYS A 480 -13.99 17.10 -32.35
CA LYS A 480 -12.70 17.48 -32.92
C LYS A 480 -12.61 18.97 -33.23
N GLU A 481 -13.67 19.56 -33.80
CA GLU A 481 -13.70 20.98 -34.18
C GLU A 481 -13.63 21.92 -32.97
N THR A 482 -14.15 21.51 -31.82
CA THR A 482 -14.18 22.34 -30.61
C THR A 482 -12.78 22.59 -30.02
N ILE A 483 -11.85 21.65 -30.22
CA ILE A 483 -10.50 21.68 -29.61
C ILE A 483 -9.36 21.85 -30.62
N GLN A 484 -9.67 22.06 -31.90
CA GLN A 484 -8.66 22.13 -32.96
C GLN A 484 -7.78 23.39 -32.87
N SER A 485 -8.24 24.45 -32.20
CA SER A 485 -7.53 25.71 -31.99
C SER A 485 -6.25 25.56 -31.17
N TRP A 486 -6.12 24.49 -30.38
CA TRP A 486 -4.92 24.20 -29.59
C TRP A 486 -3.83 23.55 -30.43
N LYS A 487 -2.96 24.38 -31.02
CA LYS A 487 -1.74 23.94 -31.70
C LYS A 487 -0.63 24.97 -31.48
N ILE A 488 -0.25 25.15 -30.22
CA ILE A 488 0.63 26.22 -29.75
C ILE A 488 2.03 25.68 -29.52
N ASN A 489 3.03 26.35 -30.08
CA ASN A 489 4.43 25.98 -29.96
C ASN A 489 5.09 26.75 -28.79
N SER A 490 6.05 26.15 -28.09
CA SER A 490 6.74 26.81 -26.98
C SER A 490 7.54 28.05 -27.39
N GLU A 491 7.92 28.19 -28.65
CA GLU A 491 8.51 29.42 -29.21
C GLU A 491 7.57 30.63 -29.11
N GLN A 492 6.25 30.39 -29.13
CA GLN A 492 5.21 31.41 -29.06
C GLN A 492 4.89 31.82 -27.61
N PHE A 493 5.47 31.16 -26.61
CA PHE A 493 5.19 31.45 -25.21
C PHE A 493 5.74 32.83 -24.80
N PRO A 494 4.92 33.67 -24.16
CA PRO A 494 5.42 34.86 -23.46
C PRO A 494 6.48 34.50 -22.41
N GLU A 495 7.37 35.44 -22.11
CA GLU A 495 8.44 35.25 -21.11
C GLU A 495 7.90 34.88 -19.71
N GLY A 496 6.68 35.29 -19.37
CA GLY A 496 6.01 34.89 -18.12
C GLY A 496 5.76 33.38 -18.04
N ILE A 497 5.33 32.77 -19.14
CA ILE A 497 5.04 31.32 -19.21
C ILE A 497 6.33 30.50 -19.21
N LYS A 498 7.38 30.97 -19.89
CA LYS A 498 8.69 30.29 -19.90
C LYS A 498 9.32 30.20 -18.50
N LYS A 499 8.93 31.07 -17.57
CA LYS A 499 9.40 31.10 -16.18
C LYS A 499 8.59 30.24 -15.22
N LEU A 500 7.49 29.63 -15.67
CA LEU A 500 6.69 28.75 -14.84
C LEU A 500 7.52 27.53 -14.44
N GLN A 501 7.49 27.18 -13.16
CA GLN A 501 8.23 26.04 -12.62
C GLN A 501 7.56 24.70 -12.94
N ALA A 502 6.25 24.70 -13.20
CA ALA A 502 5.50 23.49 -13.48
C ALA A 502 5.92 22.85 -14.82
N PRO A 503 6.11 21.52 -14.90
CA PRO A 503 6.49 20.84 -16.14
C PRO A 503 5.48 21.07 -17.27
N GLN A 504 5.97 21.30 -18.49
CA GLN A 504 5.11 21.35 -19.68
C GLN A 504 4.35 20.04 -19.84
N GLY A 505 3.02 20.12 -19.97
CA GLY A 505 2.13 18.95 -20.00
C GLY A 505 1.42 18.65 -18.68
N SER A 506 1.86 19.22 -17.56
CA SER A 506 1.10 19.16 -16.31
C SER A 506 -0.21 19.97 -16.40
N PHE A 507 -1.25 19.55 -15.67
CA PHE A 507 -2.46 20.35 -15.47
C PHE A 507 -2.15 21.65 -14.75
N LYS A 508 -1.20 21.67 -13.81
CA LYS A 508 -0.76 22.88 -13.11
C LYS A 508 -0.21 23.91 -14.11
N PHE A 509 0.71 23.51 -14.98
CA PHE A 509 1.20 24.37 -16.07
C PHE A 509 0.04 24.83 -16.97
N ALA A 510 -0.85 23.91 -17.34
CA ALA A 510 -1.95 24.21 -18.25
C ALA A 510 -2.93 25.26 -17.69
N VAL A 511 -3.26 25.23 -16.39
CA VAL A 511 -4.14 26.24 -15.78
C VAL A 511 -3.40 27.53 -15.44
N GLU A 512 -2.15 27.47 -14.98
CA GLU A 512 -1.34 28.66 -14.67
C GLU A 512 -1.05 29.49 -15.91
N SER A 513 -0.75 28.84 -17.04
CA SER A 513 -0.53 29.52 -18.33
C SER A 513 -1.73 30.36 -18.78
N LEU A 514 -2.96 29.93 -18.48
CA LEU A 514 -4.20 30.61 -18.88
C LEU A 514 -4.57 31.80 -17.98
N LYS A 515 -3.79 32.08 -16.93
CA LYS A 515 -3.91 33.33 -16.15
C LYS A 515 -3.29 34.51 -16.90
N ASP A 516 -2.31 34.25 -17.76
CA ASP A 516 -1.66 35.26 -18.58
C ASP A 516 -2.58 35.67 -19.74
N GLN A 517 -3.10 36.90 -19.69
CA GLN A 517 -4.02 37.41 -20.71
C GLN A 517 -3.34 37.59 -22.09
N ASP A 518 -2.02 37.84 -22.13
CA ASP A 518 -1.27 37.93 -23.39
C ASP A 518 -1.23 36.56 -24.05
N PHE A 519 -0.97 35.50 -23.28
CA PHE A 519 -1.02 34.14 -23.78
C PHE A 519 -2.41 33.75 -24.28
N VAL A 520 -3.46 33.99 -23.49
CA VAL A 520 -4.84 33.65 -23.87
C VAL A 520 -5.20 34.30 -25.21
N SER A 521 -4.85 35.58 -25.41
CA SER A 521 -5.13 36.31 -26.66
C SER A 521 -4.43 35.72 -27.89
N LYS A 522 -3.31 35.02 -27.71
CA LYS A 522 -2.46 34.43 -28.76
C LYS A 522 -2.60 32.91 -28.86
N SER A 523 -3.39 32.29 -27.99
CA SER A 523 -3.49 30.84 -27.85
C SER A 523 -4.36 30.16 -28.93
N PHE A 524 -4.68 30.85 -30.04
CA PHE A 524 -5.49 30.32 -31.14
C PHE A 524 -4.63 30.04 -32.37
N ALA A 525 -4.44 28.76 -32.69
CA ALA A 525 -3.73 28.38 -33.90
C ALA A 525 -4.60 28.53 -35.15
N GLY A 526 -4.03 29.11 -36.22
CA GLY A 526 -4.62 29.10 -37.55
C GLY A 526 -4.53 27.73 -38.22
N LYS A 527 -5.26 27.54 -39.33
CA LYS A 527 -5.26 26.27 -40.10
C LYS A 527 -3.87 25.86 -40.59
N ASP A 528 -3.00 26.83 -40.88
CA ASP A 528 -1.66 26.62 -41.43
C ASP A 528 -0.55 26.54 -40.35
N ALA A 529 -0.92 26.46 -39.07
CA ALA A 529 0.07 26.37 -37.99
C ALA A 529 0.95 25.10 -38.15
N PRO A 530 2.27 25.18 -37.91
CA PRO A 530 3.19 24.06 -38.10
C PRO A 530 2.89 22.92 -37.12
N ALA A 531 3.20 21.69 -37.50
CA ALA A 531 3.04 20.53 -36.63
C ALA A 531 3.93 20.62 -35.39
N LEU A 532 3.41 20.15 -34.25
CA LEU A 532 4.15 20.12 -32.99
C LEU A 532 5.19 19.00 -33.03
N SER A 533 6.47 19.32 -32.86
CA SER A 533 7.57 18.34 -32.89
C SER A 533 8.12 18.01 -31.49
N SER A 534 8.14 19.00 -30.57
CA SER A 534 8.61 18.80 -29.20
C SER A 534 7.62 17.99 -28.37
N GLN A 535 8.14 17.05 -27.57
CA GLN A 535 7.34 16.27 -26.63
C GLN A 535 6.59 17.17 -25.62
N GLY A 536 7.24 18.21 -25.10
CA GLY A 536 6.64 19.16 -24.15
C GLY A 536 5.47 19.93 -24.75
N ASP A 537 5.61 20.38 -26.00
CA ASP A 537 4.55 21.07 -26.73
C ASP A 537 3.34 20.16 -26.95
N ILE A 538 3.58 18.92 -27.36
CA ILE A 538 2.52 17.92 -27.58
C ILE A 538 1.76 17.67 -26.28
N LEU A 539 2.46 17.41 -25.18
CA LEU A 539 1.84 17.15 -23.88
C LEU A 539 1.06 18.38 -23.37
N ALA A 540 1.61 19.59 -23.51
CA ALA A 540 0.90 20.81 -23.12
C ALA A 540 -0.40 21.01 -23.92
N ASN A 541 -0.35 20.80 -25.24
CA ASN A 541 -1.55 20.87 -26.09
C ASN A 541 -2.56 19.77 -25.78
N VAL A 542 -2.12 18.57 -25.44
CA VAL A 542 -3.02 17.49 -24.97
C VAL A 542 -3.72 17.91 -23.67
N SER A 543 -3.00 18.50 -22.72
CA SER A 543 -3.57 18.96 -21.45
C SER A 543 -4.58 20.10 -21.63
N TRP A 544 -4.30 21.12 -22.46
CA TRP A 544 -5.29 22.17 -22.75
C TRP A 544 -6.54 21.64 -23.45
N ARG A 545 -6.36 20.79 -24.47
CA ARG A 545 -7.49 20.14 -25.17
C ARG A 545 -8.33 19.32 -24.20
N PHE A 546 -7.70 18.53 -23.33
CA PHE A 546 -8.38 17.73 -22.32
C PHE A 546 -9.16 18.61 -21.33
N LEU A 547 -8.54 19.67 -20.80
CA LEU A 547 -9.19 20.60 -19.86
C LEU A 547 -10.37 21.35 -20.51
N GLN A 548 -10.30 21.68 -21.80
CA GLN A 548 -11.44 22.25 -22.52
C GLN A 548 -12.58 21.23 -22.67
N LEU A 549 -12.30 19.98 -23.05
CA LEU A 549 -13.34 18.94 -23.14
C LEU A 549 -14.00 18.66 -21.80
N ARG A 550 -13.22 18.74 -20.72
CA ARG A 550 -13.74 18.65 -19.36
C ARG A 550 -14.47 19.92 -18.94
N GLY A 551 -14.32 21.06 -19.60
CA GLY A 551 -15.02 22.31 -19.27
C GLY A 551 -14.35 23.12 -18.15
N TYR A 552 -13.08 22.87 -17.86
CA TYR A 552 -12.24 23.77 -17.06
C TYR A 552 -11.81 25.00 -17.87
N VAL A 553 -11.76 24.85 -19.19
CA VAL A 553 -11.43 25.90 -20.15
C VAL A 553 -12.60 26.04 -21.12
N ASN A 554 -12.98 27.27 -21.45
CA ASN A 554 -14.02 27.53 -22.43
C ASN A 554 -13.43 27.64 -23.86
N GLU A 555 -14.29 27.79 -24.87
CA GLU A 555 -13.88 27.93 -26.27
C GLU A 555 -13.06 29.21 -26.56
N LYS A 556 -13.07 30.18 -25.63
CA LYS A 556 -12.25 31.40 -25.70
C LYS A 556 -10.90 31.22 -25.00
N HIS A 557 -10.54 30.00 -24.63
CA HIS A 557 -9.29 29.66 -23.95
C HIS A 557 -9.16 30.35 -22.57
N GLN A 558 -10.29 30.64 -21.92
CA GLN A 558 -10.34 31.21 -20.58
C GLN A 558 -10.76 30.16 -19.55
N LEU A 559 -10.23 30.28 -18.34
CA LEU A 559 -10.65 29.43 -17.21
C LEU A 559 -12.12 29.68 -16.88
N THR A 560 -12.88 28.61 -16.72
CA THR A 560 -14.26 28.64 -16.17
C THR A 560 -14.22 28.74 -14.64
N ASP A 561 -15.39 28.84 -13.98
CA ASP A 561 -15.46 28.76 -12.51
C ASP A 561 -14.80 27.47 -11.97
N TRP A 562 -15.02 26.34 -12.65
CA TRP A 562 -14.35 25.08 -12.32
C TRP A 562 -12.86 25.12 -12.68
N GLY A 563 -12.47 25.81 -13.75
CA GLY A 563 -11.06 26.07 -14.10
C GLY A 563 -10.32 26.84 -13.01
N MET A 564 -10.93 27.89 -12.47
CA MET A 564 -10.39 28.67 -11.35
C MET A 564 -10.35 27.84 -10.06
N CYS A 565 -11.38 27.03 -9.78
CA CYS A 565 -11.38 26.08 -8.68
C CYS A 565 -10.18 25.12 -8.75
N LEU A 566 -9.91 24.53 -9.92
CA LEU A 566 -8.77 23.64 -10.14
C LEU A 566 -7.42 24.38 -9.99
N GLU A 567 -7.29 25.57 -10.58
CA GLU A 567 -6.06 26.38 -10.47
C GLU A 567 -5.73 26.70 -9.01
N GLN A 568 -6.73 27.15 -8.24
CA GLN A 568 -6.53 27.47 -6.82
C GLN A 568 -6.14 26.23 -6.02
N ALA A 569 -6.71 25.06 -6.33
CA ALA A 569 -6.33 23.80 -5.70
C ALA A 569 -4.89 23.39 -6.03
N LEU A 570 -4.43 23.55 -7.27
CA LEU A 570 -3.08 23.17 -7.70
C LEU A 570 -1.99 24.19 -7.31
N SER A 571 -2.35 25.47 -7.16
CA SER A 571 -1.41 26.55 -6.86
C SER A 571 -0.70 26.39 -5.52
N VAL A 572 -1.35 25.75 -4.54
CA VAL A 572 -0.80 25.54 -3.19
C VAL A 572 0.06 24.28 -3.06
N LEU A 573 0.13 23.46 -4.10
CA LEU A 573 0.92 22.22 -4.10
C LEU A 573 2.35 22.48 -4.55
N ASP A 574 3.29 21.87 -3.83
CA ASP A 574 4.68 21.75 -4.28
C ASP A 574 4.77 20.62 -5.33
N PRO A 575 5.43 20.84 -6.48
CA PRO A 575 5.70 19.76 -7.43
C PRO A 575 6.31 18.49 -6.80
N ALA A 576 7.12 18.62 -5.75
CA ALA A 576 7.74 17.49 -5.05
C ALA A 576 6.73 16.58 -4.31
N ASP A 577 5.52 17.08 -4.01
CA ASP A 577 4.49 16.31 -3.30
C ASP A 577 3.81 15.25 -4.19
N ASN A 578 3.89 15.35 -5.53
CA ASN A 578 3.23 14.45 -6.49
C ASN A 578 1.71 14.29 -6.27
N LEU A 579 1.03 15.36 -5.83
CA LEU A 579 -0.41 15.36 -5.51
C LEU A 579 -1.32 15.91 -6.62
N GLU A 580 -0.75 16.41 -7.71
CA GLU A 580 -1.50 17.07 -8.78
C GLU A 580 -2.65 16.22 -9.37
N GLU A 581 -2.36 14.98 -9.76
CA GLU A 581 -3.36 14.06 -10.30
C GLU A 581 -4.47 13.75 -9.28
N HIS A 582 -4.07 13.54 -8.01
CA HIS A 582 -4.98 13.27 -6.91
C HIS A 582 -5.93 14.45 -6.68
N THR A 583 -5.41 15.67 -6.72
CA THR A 583 -6.20 16.90 -6.61
C THR A 583 -7.14 17.06 -7.79
N PHE A 584 -6.70 16.79 -9.02
CA PHE A 584 -7.59 16.84 -10.19
C PHE A 584 -8.77 15.88 -10.04
N ILE A 585 -8.53 14.62 -9.65
CA ILE A 585 -9.58 13.62 -9.42
C ILE A 585 -10.54 14.08 -8.31
N ALA A 586 -10.03 14.66 -7.23
CA ALA A 586 -10.87 15.21 -6.17
C ALA A 586 -11.81 16.31 -6.66
N ILE A 587 -11.32 17.24 -7.50
CA ILE A 587 -12.15 18.29 -8.11
C ILE A 587 -13.18 17.69 -9.08
N GLU A 588 -12.84 16.66 -9.84
CA GLU A 588 -13.80 15.94 -10.69
C GLU A 588 -14.90 15.27 -9.86
N LEU A 589 -14.55 14.58 -8.77
CA LEU A 589 -15.52 13.96 -7.87
C LEU A 589 -16.42 14.98 -7.18
N LEU A 590 -15.89 16.17 -6.85
CA LEU A 590 -16.66 17.31 -6.32
C LEU A 590 -17.67 17.79 -7.35
N ARG A 591 -17.24 18.00 -8.59
CA ARG A 591 -18.10 18.47 -9.68
C ARG A 591 -19.20 17.46 -10.04
N MET A 592 -18.92 16.16 -9.89
CA MET A 592 -19.90 15.10 -10.04
C MET A 592 -20.82 14.91 -8.82
N GLY A 593 -20.59 15.63 -7.71
CA GLY A 593 -21.36 15.51 -6.47
C GLY A 593 -21.09 14.24 -5.65
N ILE A 594 -20.04 13.50 -5.99
CA ILE A 594 -19.68 12.22 -5.37
C ILE A 594 -18.85 12.45 -4.11
N LEU A 595 -17.93 13.41 -4.14
CA LEU A 595 -17.20 13.85 -2.97
C LEU A 595 -18.03 14.90 -2.22
N SER A 596 -18.98 14.43 -1.40
CA SER A 596 -19.95 15.24 -0.65
C SER A 596 -20.14 14.76 0.79
N SER A 597 -20.90 15.53 1.58
CA SER A 597 -21.34 15.20 2.95
C SER A 597 -22.23 13.95 3.05
N LYS A 598 -22.80 13.46 1.94
CA LYS A 598 -23.72 12.31 1.94
C LYS A 598 -23.00 11.02 2.33
N ASP A 599 -23.57 10.28 3.27
CA ASP A 599 -23.11 8.93 3.55
C ASP A 599 -23.85 7.90 2.68
N TRP A 600 -23.16 7.36 1.68
CA TRP A 600 -23.71 6.41 0.72
C TRP A 600 -23.66 4.96 1.22
N PHE A 601 -22.82 4.70 2.22
CA PHE A 601 -22.37 3.35 2.56
C PHE A 601 -22.47 3.11 4.07
N SER A 602 -23.39 3.80 4.76
CA SER A 602 -23.57 3.70 6.20
C SER A 602 -24.06 2.33 6.67
N HIS A 603 -24.58 1.51 5.74
CA HIS A 603 -25.08 0.15 6.01
C HIS A 603 -23.98 -0.91 6.05
N VAL A 604 -22.72 -0.58 5.69
CA VAL A 604 -21.58 -1.50 5.76
C VAL A 604 -20.54 -1.08 6.78
N SER A 605 -19.71 -2.04 7.20
CA SER A 605 -18.69 -1.83 8.22
C SER A 605 -17.51 -0.96 7.74
N GLY A 606 -16.76 -0.44 8.71
CA GLY A 606 -15.51 0.27 8.45
C GLY A 606 -15.61 1.79 8.32
N GLY A 607 -16.74 2.40 8.66
CA GLY A 607 -16.87 3.86 8.84
C GLY A 607 -16.43 4.37 10.21
N PRO A 608 -16.42 5.70 10.41
CA PRO A 608 -16.08 6.32 11.70
C PRO A 608 -17.02 5.90 12.83
N MET A 609 -16.46 5.45 13.96
CA MET A 609 -17.22 4.90 15.09
C MET A 609 -17.32 5.84 16.29
N ARG A 610 -16.42 6.82 16.40
CA ARG A 610 -16.28 7.66 17.61
C ARG A 610 -16.52 9.14 17.35
N GLY A 611 -16.72 9.88 18.43
CA GLY A 611 -17.06 11.31 18.41
C GLY A 611 -18.55 11.58 18.21
N SER A 612 -18.90 12.86 18.11
CA SER A 612 -20.23 13.32 17.73
C SER A 612 -20.57 12.92 16.29
N ASP A 613 -21.84 12.98 15.91
CA ASP A 613 -22.25 12.69 14.52
C ASP A 613 -21.61 13.67 13.53
N GLU A 614 -21.36 14.92 13.94
CA GLU A 614 -20.59 15.89 13.16
C GLU A 614 -19.12 15.46 13.01
N ASP A 615 -18.47 15.01 14.09
CA ASP A 615 -17.10 14.48 14.02
C ASP A 615 -17.00 13.31 13.03
N LYS A 616 -17.97 12.39 13.04
CA LYS A 616 -18.03 11.24 12.13
C LYS A 616 -18.21 11.67 10.68
N GLN A 617 -19.05 12.66 10.40
CA GLN A 617 -19.24 13.21 9.06
C GLN A 617 -17.96 13.88 8.54
N PHE A 618 -17.28 14.67 9.38
CA PHE A 618 -16.01 15.29 9.01
C PHE A 618 -14.90 14.27 8.81
N ASN A 619 -14.78 13.28 9.70
CA ASN A 619 -13.83 12.17 9.53
C ASN A 619 -14.08 11.43 8.21
N THR A 620 -15.34 11.12 7.89
CA THR A 620 -15.73 10.48 6.62
C THR A 620 -15.27 11.31 5.42
N LEU A 621 -15.51 12.62 5.43
CA LEU A 621 -15.09 13.51 4.34
C LEU A 621 -13.57 13.51 4.16
N VAL A 622 -12.81 13.71 5.25
CA VAL A 622 -11.34 13.78 5.21
C VAL A 622 -10.75 12.43 4.76
N SER A 623 -11.31 11.32 5.25
CA SER A 623 -10.89 9.96 4.88
C SER A 623 -11.20 9.63 3.42
N ARG A 624 -12.31 10.13 2.87
CA ARG A 624 -12.63 10.01 1.43
C ARG A 624 -11.65 10.77 0.55
N VAL A 625 -11.26 12.00 0.94
CA VAL A 625 -10.21 12.74 0.23
C VAL A 625 -8.87 11.99 0.29
N ALA A 626 -8.51 11.49 1.46
CA ALA A 626 -7.30 10.68 1.65
C ALA A 626 -7.31 9.39 0.82
N CYS A 627 -8.48 8.79 0.62
CA CYS A 627 -8.67 7.59 -0.20
C CYS A 627 -8.33 7.79 -1.69
N ILE A 628 -8.24 9.04 -2.16
CA ILE A 628 -7.80 9.35 -3.53
C ILE A 628 -6.28 9.15 -3.65
N GLY A 629 -5.53 9.47 -2.60
CA GLY A 629 -4.08 9.31 -2.52
C GLY A 629 -3.62 7.86 -2.30
N LYS A 630 -2.30 7.67 -2.21
CA LYS A 630 -1.67 6.35 -2.01
C LYS A 630 -0.99 6.24 -0.67
N LEU A 631 -1.09 5.07 -0.05
CA LEU A 631 -0.38 4.75 1.19
C LEU A 631 1.10 4.44 0.89
N ARG A 632 2.03 5.13 1.57
CA ARG A 632 3.45 4.77 1.57
C ARG A 632 3.70 3.62 2.54
N HIS A 633 3.97 2.44 1.99
CA HIS A 633 4.06 1.17 2.69
C HIS A 633 5.19 0.32 2.10
N LYS A 634 5.84 -0.49 2.94
CA LYS A 634 6.85 -1.45 2.53
C LYS A 634 6.30 -2.42 1.48
N SER A 635 7.12 -2.77 0.49
CA SER A 635 6.79 -3.71 -0.59
C SER A 635 6.74 -5.19 -0.15
N ILE A 636 5.93 -5.50 0.87
CA ILE A 636 5.77 -6.85 1.46
C ILE A 636 4.29 -7.28 1.57
N GLY A 637 3.38 -6.54 0.91
CA GLY A 637 1.93 -6.70 1.03
C GLY A 637 1.34 -5.90 2.19
N TYR A 638 0.07 -5.53 2.09
CA TYR A 638 -0.59 -4.71 3.12
C TYR A 638 -0.84 -5.48 4.41
N SER A 639 -0.56 -4.82 5.54
CA SER A 639 -0.96 -5.23 6.87
C SER A 639 -1.61 -4.06 7.59
N GLY A 640 -2.86 -4.22 8.02
CA GLY A 640 -3.57 -3.18 8.77
C GLY A 640 -5.08 -3.42 8.81
N PRO A 641 -5.83 -2.51 9.46
CA PRO A 641 -7.28 -2.57 9.48
C PRO A 641 -7.86 -2.47 8.07
N LEU A 642 -9.08 -2.98 7.88
CA LEU A 642 -9.84 -2.89 6.64
C LEU A 642 -11.04 -1.93 6.79
N SER A 643 -11.55 -1.43 5.67
CA SER A 643 -12.77 -0.64 5.61
C SER A 643 -13.56 -0.96 4.35
N ARG A 644 -14.72 -1.60 4.52
CA ARG A 644 -15.64 -1.90 3.42
C ARG A 644 -16.22 -0.62 2.83
N GLN A 645 -16.57 0.34 3.69
CA GLN A 645 -17.05 1.66 3.28
C GLN A 645 -16.06 2.41 2.36
N LEU A 646 -14.76 2.44 2.71
CA LEU A 646 -13.76 3.13 1.90
C LEU A 646 -13.37 2.34 0.65
N LEU A 647 -13.42 1.00 0.68
CA LEU A 647 -13.26 0.18 -0.53
C LEU A 647 -14.33 0.49 -1.58
N TYR A 648 -15.59 0.59 -1.17
CA TYR A 648 -16.69 0.95 -2.07
C TYR A 648 -16.54 2.35 -2.62
N TYR A 649 -16.13 3.31 -1.78
CA TYR A 649 -15.82 4.66 -2.24
C TYR A 649 -14.67 4.67 -3.25
N ARG A 650 -13.61 3.88 -3.01
CA ARG A 650 -12.48 3.71 -3.92
C ARG A 650 -12.91 3.20 -5.30
N SER A 651 -13.92 2.33 -5.38
CA SER A 651 -14.45 1.86 -6.67
C SER A 651 -15.06 3.00 -7.51
N LEU A 652 -15.66 4.02 -6.88
CA LEU A 652 -16.13 5.23 -7.57
C LEU A 652 -14.94 6.03 -8.14
N ILE A 653 -13.86 6.18 -7.37
CA ILE A 653 -12.63 6.88 -7.78
C ILE A 653 -12.02 6.19 -9.01
N SER A 654 -11.88 4.86 -8.95
CA SER A 654 -11.29 4.04 -10.02
C SER A 654 -12.07 4.16 -11.34
N ALA A 655 -13.42 4.12 -11.28
CA ALA A 655 -14.27 4.28 -12.47
C ALA A 655 -14.13 5.68 -13.13
N VAL A 656 -13.99 6.73 -12.33
CA VAL A 656 -13.73 8.09 -12.83
C VAL A 656 -12.33 8.17 -13.46
N ARG A 657 -11.31 7.67 -12.76
CA ARG A 657 -9.90 7.67 -13.22
C ARG A 657 -9.75 6.96 -14.57
N GLU A 658 -10.30 5.76 -14.71
CA GLU A 658 -10.26 4.96 -15.95
C GLU A 658 -10.91 5.70 -17.12
N THR A 659 -12.09 6.29 -16.90
CA THR A 659 -12.80 7.04 -17.95
C THR A 659 -12.05 8.31 -18.37
N LEU A 660 -11.40 8.99 -17.44
CA LEU A 660 -10.55 10.15 -17.73
C LEU A 660 -9.27 9.75 -18.48
N ARG A 661 -8.69 8.59 -18.13
CA ARG A 661 -7.55 8.02 -18.85
C ARG A 661 -7.89 7.74 -20.31
N ASP A 662 -9.03 7.09 -20.57
CA ASP A 662 -9.49 6.83 -21.93
C ASP A 662 -9.64 8.13 -22.74
N LEU A 663 -10.21 9.18 -22.13
CA LEU A 663 -10.38 10.47 -22.80
C LEU A 663 -9.05 11.12 -23.16
N ILE A 664 -8.09 11.20 -22.22
CA ILE A 664 -6.82 11.90 -22.48
C ILE A 664 -5.94 11.17 -23.51
N GLU A 665 -5.98 9.84 -23.53
CA GLU A 665 -5.34 9.03 -24.58
C GLU A 665 -5.94 9.31 -25.96
N VAL A 666 -7.27 9.40 -26.05
CA VAL A 666 -7.94 9.75 -27.31
C VAL A 666 -7.66 11.19 -27.75
N VAL A 667 -7.49 12.13 -26.81
CA VAL A 667 -7.06 13.49 -27.13
C VAL A 667 -5.66 13.49 -27.78
N MET A 668 -4.72 12.73 -27.21
CA MET A 668 -3.38 12.56 -27.80
C MET A 668 -3.45 11.88 -29.18
N ALA A 669 -4.16 10.76 -29.28
CA ALA A 669 -4.33 10.04 -30.54
C ALA A 669 -5.01 10.92 -31.62
N GLY A 670 -6.02 11.71 -31.25
CA GLY A 670 -6.70 12.64 -32.15
C GLY A 670 -5.79 13.77 -32.66
N LEU A 671 -4.91 14.30 -31.80
CA LEU A 671 -3.90 15.27 -32.20
C LEU A 671 -2.91 14.67 -33.23
N LEU A 672 -2.47 13.44 -33.01
CA LEU A 672 -1.58 12.72 -33.92
C LEU A 672 -2.25 12.39 -35.26
N LEU A 673 -3.45 11.79 -35.22
CA LEU A 673 -4.25 11.41 -36.41
C LEU A 673 -4.61 12.61 -37.29
N SER A 674 -4.77 13.79 -36.70
CA SER A 674 -5.07 15.02 -37.45
C SER A 674 -3.84 15.68 -38.10
N GLY A 675 -2.63 15.12 -37.90
CA GLY A 675 -1.39 15.75 -38.36
C GLY A 675 -1.05 17.01 -37.56
N GLY A 676 -1.63 17.14 -36.36
CA GLY A 676 -1.35 18.25 -35.45
C GLY A 676 0.03 18.18 -34.81
N ALA A 677 0.62 16.99 -34.77
CA ALA A 677 1.96 16.71 -34.27
C ALA A 677 2.76 15.88 -35.28
N ASP A 678 4.08 16.04 -35.24
CA ASP A 678 5.01 15.26 -36.04
C ASP A 678 4.95 13.78 -35.63
N ARG A 679 5.08 12.91 -36.64
CA ARG A 679 5.01 11.46 -36.51
C ARG A 679 6.36 10.80 -36.77
N ASP A 680 7.37 11.51 -37.30
CA ASP A 680 8.72 10.97 -37.40
C ASP A 680 9.46 11.06 -36.06
N ARG A 681 9.21 10.09 -35.18
CA ARG A 681 9.67 10.13 -33.80
C ARG A 681 9.86 8.75 -33.17
N ARG A 682 10.59 8.71 -32.04
CA ARG A 682 10.98 7.48 -31.33
C ARG A 682 10.47 7.39 -29.89
N ASP A 683 9.98 8.48 -29.34
CA ASP A 683 9.58 8.65 -27.94
C ASP A 683 8.09 8.36 -27.67
N TRP A 684 7.46 7.51 -28.49
CA TRP A 684 6.02 7.18 -28.43
C TRP A 684 5.57 6.66 -27.07
N THR A 685 6.30 5.68 -26.53
CA THR A 685 5.97 5.07 -25.23
C THR A 685 6.21 6.05 -24.09
N GLU A 686 7.25 6.87 -24.17
CA GLU A 686 7.56 7.88 -23.15
C GLU A 686 6.42 8.90 -23.01
N MET A 687 5.85 9.37 -24.14
CA MET A 687 4.66 10.23 -24.10
C MET A 687 3.49 9.59 -23.37
N SER A 688 3.19 8.32 -23.66
CA SER A 688 2.07 7.62 -23.04
C SER A 688 2.25 7.47 -21.54
N VAL A 689 3.49 7.18 -21.10
CA VAL A 689 3.85 7.04 -19.69
C VAL A 689 3.78 8.38 -18.93
N LYS A 690 4.03 9.51 -19.62
CA LYS A 690 3.92 10.87 -19.04
C LYS A 690 2.48 11.37 -18.91
N LEU A 691 1.53 10.74 -19.59
CA LEU A 691 0.12 11.08 -19.40
C LEU A 691 -0.38 10.65 -18.00
N PRO A 692 -1.24 11.45 -17.35
CA PRO A 692 -1.80 11.14 -16.02
C PRO A 692 -2.76 9.95 -16.04
N PHE A 693 -3.21 9.54 -14.86
CA PHE A 693 -4.24 8.50 -14.64
C PHE A 693 -3.78 7.05 -14.86
N ILE A 694 -2.46 6.80 -14.82
CA ILE A 694 -1.90 5.43 -14.86
C ILE A 694 -2.00 4.77 -13.47
N ASP A 695 -1.84 5.57 -12.43
CA ASP A 695 -1.64 5.09 -11.07
C ASP A 695 -2.96 4.91 -10.32
N ASP A 696 -3.46 3.68 -10.26
CA ASP A 696 -4.67 3.40 -9.49
C ASP A 696 -4.42 3.51 -7.97
N ASN A 697 -5.43 3.91 -7.21
CA ASN A 697 -5.35 4.09 -5.76
C ASN A 697 -5.93 2.89 -4.99
N ASP A 698 -5.33 2.60 -3.85
CA ASP A 698 -5.88 1.74 -2.80
C ASP A 698 -6.68 2.59 -1.78
N CYS A 699 -7.45 1.97 -0.88
CA CYS A 699 -8.13 2.68 0.20
C CYS A 699 -7.30 2.80 1.49
N GLY A 700 -6.06 2.30 1.51
CA GLY A 700 -5.20 2.22 2.69
C GLY A 700 -4.87 3.58 3.31
N LEU A 701 -4.60 4.62 2.50
CA LEU A 701 -4.37 5.97 3.03
C LEU A 701 -5.63 6.55 3.70
N GLY A 702 -6.80 6.28 3.11
CA GLY A 702 -8.09 6.63 3.71
C GLY A 702 -8.32 5.92 5.04
N ILE A 703 -7.99 4.63 5.12
CA ILE A 703 -8.09 3.85 6.36
C ILE A 703 -7.15 4.39 7.43
N ALA A 704 -5.91 4.76 7.07
CA ALA A 704 -4.93 5.33 7.99
C ALA A 704 -5.44 6.65 8.61
N VAL A 705 -5.95 7.55 7.78
CA VAL A 705 -6.54 8.82 8.21
C VAL A 705 -7.77 8.59 9.09
N ARG A 706 -8.69 7.73 8.64
CA ARG A 706 -9.90 7.39 9.40
C ARG A 706 -9.54 6.90 10.79
N THR A 707 -8.60 5.95 10.87
CA THR A 707 -8.17 5.31 12.11
C THR A 707 -7.50 6.31 13.06
N TYR A 708 -6.65 7.19 12.55
CA TYR A 708 -6.07 8.28 13.35
C TYR A 708 -7.15 9.20 13.93
N LEU A 709 -8.08 9.67 13.10
CA LEU A 709 -9.12 10.61 13.52
C LEU A 709 -10.14 9.97 14.47
N ASP A 710 -10.40 8.66 14.33
CA ASP A 710 -11.30 7.90 15.21
C ASP A 710 -10.68 7.54 16.57
N ASP A 711 -9.36 7.60 16.71
CA ASP A 711 -8.68 7.27 17.97
C ASP A 711 -8.50 8.50 18.87
N LEU A 712 -8.37 9.71 18.28
CA LEU A 712 -8.26 10.97 19.03
C LEU A 712 -9.35 11.18 20.10
N PRO A 713 -10.65 10.85 19.87
CA PRO A 713 -11.70 11.03 20.87
C PRO A 713 -11.55 10.21 22.16
N HIS A 714 -10.63 9.23 22.24
CA HIS A 714 -10.34 8.54 23.49
C HIS A 714 -9.56 9.41 24.47
N HIS A 715 -8.81 10.40 23.97
CA HIS A 715 -8.09 11.31 24.84
C HIS A 715 -9.09 12.31 25.45
N PRO A 716 -8.98 12.65 26.75
CA PRO A 716 -9.87 13.62 27.39
C PRO A 716 -9.88 15.00 26.72
N GLU A 717 -8.77 15.36 26.07
CA GLU A 717 -8.62 16.56 25.26
C GLU A 717 -8.11 16.19 23.85
N PRO A 718 -9.00 15.86 22.89
CA PRO A 718 -8.62 15.33 21.57
C PRO A 718 -7.85 16.29 20.66
N THR A 719 -7.87 17.59 20.97
CA THR A 719 -7.19 18.65 20.21
C THR A 719 -5.81 18.99 20.79
N ALA A 720 -5.45 18.42 21.95
CA ALA A 720 -4.18 18.67 22.61
C ALA A 720 -2.99 18.20 21.74
N PRO A 721 -1.85 18.93 21.72
CA PRO A 721 -0.62 18.46 21.09
C PRO A 721 -0.18 17.06 21.55
N GLU A 722 -0.35 16.77 22.84
CA GLU A 722 0.00 15.51 23.49
C GLU A 722 -0.83 14.35 22.93
N ALA A 723 -2.15 14.53 22.81
CA ALA A 723 -3.06 13.54 22.23
C ALA A 723 -2.65 13.19 20.79
N ARG A 724 -2.34 14.20 19.98
CA ARG A 724 -1.90 14.01 18.59
C ARG A 724 -0.57 13.26 18.51
N ALA A 725 0.38 13.58 19.39
CA ALA A 725 1.67 12.90 19.45
C ALA A 725 1.52 11.43 19.88
N GLU A 726 0.69 11.16 20.88
CA GLU A 726 0.40 9.82 21.39
C GLU A 726 -0.25 8.95 20.31
N VAL A 727 -1.33 9.41 19.69
CA VAL A 727 -2.06 8.63 18.65
C VAL A 727 -1.17 8.43 17.42
N LYS A 728 -0.35 9.42 17.03
CA LYS A 728 0.63 9.24 15.95
C LYS A 728 1.67 8.16 16.29
N ALA A 729 2.09 8.06 17.55
CA ALA A 729 3.02 7.01 17.99
C ALA A 729 2.38 5.61 17.93
N LYS A 730 1.09 5.49 18.30
CA LYS A 730 0.29 4.25 18.16
C LYS A 730 0.11 3.80 16.71
N GLY A 731 0.28 4.71 15.74
CA GLY A 731 0.21 4.39 14.30
C GLY A 731 1.03 3.19 13.86
N LYS A 732 2.17 2.91 14.52
CA LYS A 732 3.00 1.73 14.26
C LYS A 732 2.34 0.41 14.65
N GLU A 733 1.39 0.41 15.57
CA GLU A 733 0.65 -0.78 15.99
C GLU A 733 -0.36 -1.20 14.92
N TRP A 734 -1.08 -0.24 14.34
CA TRP A 734 -2.06 -0.49 13.27
C TRP A 734 -1.41 -0.70 11.91
N PHE A 735 -0.31 0.00 11.63
CA PHE A 735 0.38 0.00 10.32
C PHE A 735 1.88 -0.29 10.49
N GLN A 736 2.21 -1.49 10.97
CA GLN A 736 3.58 -1.94 11.29
C GLN A 736 4.57 -1.82 10.13
N HIS A 737 4.07 -1.82 8.91
CA HIS A 737 4.86 -1.84 7.68
C HIS A 737 4.70 -0.56 6.85
N SER A 738 4.08 0.49 7.39
CA SER A 738 4.12 1.82 6.78
C SER A 738 5.55 2.39 6.81
N ASP A 739 5.97 3.05 5.73
CA ASP A 739 7.28 3.73 5.68
C ASP A 739 7.35 4.90 6.67
N SER A 740 6.24 5.63 6.78
CA SER A 740 6.04 6.68 7.78
C SER A 740 4.54 6.94 7.96
N PHE A 741 3.98 6.52 9.09
CA PHE A 741 2.57 6.77 9.39
C PHE A 741 2.29 8.28 9.44
N THR A 742 3.17 9.06 10.09
CA THR A 742 3.04 10.52 10.15
C THR A 742 3.17 11.17 8.78
N GLY A 743 4.13 10.74 7.95
CA GLY A 743 4.30 11.28 6.59
C GLY A 743 3.10 10.98 5.68
N ASN A 744 2.45 9.83 5.88
CA ASN A 744 1.19 9.51 5.19
C ASN A 744 0.06 10.46 5.61
N LEU A 745 -0.13 10.67 6.92
CA LEU A 745 -1.13 11.64 7.42
C LEU A 745 -0.88 13.05 6.89
N ASP A 746 0.39 13.50 6.91
CA ASP A 746 0.77 14.82 6.42
C ASP A 746 0.47 14.99 4.93
N THR A 747 0.75 13.95 4.13
CA THR A 747 0.42 13.93 2.70
C THR A 747 -1.10 14.01 2.48
N ALA A 748 -1.89 13.26 3.24
CA ALA A 748 -3.35 13.28 3.14
C ALA A 748 -3.95 14.63 3.54
N PHE A 749 -3.43 15.27 4.59
CA PHE A 749 -3.90 16.57 5.05
C PHE A 749 -3.49 17.71 4.11
N LYS A 750 -2.31 17.62 3.47
CA LYS A 750 -1.94 18.51 2.36
C LYS A 750 -2.92 18.39 1.20
N LEU A 751 -3.26 17.16 0.78
CA LEU A 751 -4.25 16.92 -0.26
C LEU A 751 -5.62 17.52 0.11
N PHE A 752 -6.08 17.30 1.35
CA PHE A 752 -7.32 17.90 1.84
C PHE A 752 -7.29 19.43 1.79
N SER A 753 -6.19 20.05 2.23
CA SER A 753 -6.03 21.50 2.20
C SER A 753 -6.08 22.07 0.78
N ALA A 754 -5.44 21.41 -0.19
CA ALA A 754 -5.50 21.79 -1.60
C ALA A 754 -6.91 21.72 -2.16
N VAL A 755 -7.63 20.62 -1.91
CA VAL A 755 -9.03 20.45 -2.34
C VAL A 755 -9.93 21.50 -1.69
N TYR A 756 -9.77 21.75 -0.39
CA TYR A 756 -10.48 22.81 0.32
C TYR A 756 -10.24 24.20 -0.30
N LYS A 757 -9.00 24.53 -0.68
CA LYS A 757 -8.69 25.81 -1.37
C LYS A 757 -9.43 25.93 -2.70
N GLY A 758 -9.56 24.83 -3.45
CA GLY A 758 -10.39 24.77 -4.64
C GLY A 758 -11.87 25.04 -4.34
N THR A 759 -12.45 24.35 -3.34
CA THR A 759 -13.88 24.50 -3.01
C THR A 759 -14.28 25.93 -2.62
N GLN A 760 -13.35 26.74 -2.10
CA GLN A 760 -13.62 28.15 -1.80
C GLN A 760 -13.86 29.01 -3.04
N ASN A 761 -13.34 28.58 -4.19
CA ASN A 761 -13.43 29.25 -5.48
C ASN A 761 -14.31 28.47 -6.48
N ALA A 762 -15.03 27.46 -6.02
CA ALA A 762 -16.03 26.79 -6.84
C ALA A 762 -17.19 27.74 -7.15
N GLY A 763 -17.71 27.65 -8.37
CA GLY A 763 -18.86 28.44 -8.83
C GLY A 763 -20.14 28.16 -8.02
N LYS A 764 -21.21 28.91 -8.32
CA LYS A 764 -22.51 28.82 -7.60
C LYS A 764 -23.15 27.43 -7.61
N GLU A 765 -22.72 26.55 -8.52
CA GLU A 765 -23.16 25.16 -8.61
C GLU A 765 -22.75 24.34 -7.37
N PHE A 766 -21.66 24.71 -6.69
CA PHE A 766 -21.17 24.03 -5.51
C PHE A 766 -21.86 24.55 -4.23
N LYS A 767 -22.70 23.72 -3.62
CA LYS A 767 -23.59 24.12 -2.51
C LYS A 767 -23.02 23.86 -1.11
N GLU A 768 -21.95 23.08 -0.99
CA GLU A 768 -21.43 22.59 0.30
C GLU A 768 -20.24 23.41 0.84
N LYS A 769 -20.04 24.65 0.36
CA LYS A 769 -18.91 25.50 0.75
C LYS A 769 -18.75 25.66 2.26
N LYS A 770 -19.85 25.86 2.99
CA LYS A 770 -19.84 26.00 4.45
C LYS A 770 -19.41 24.71 5.15
N PHE A 771 -19.95 23.56 4.74
CA PHE A 771 -19.60 22.27 5.32
C PHE A 771 -18.10 21.97 5.19
N TRP A 772 -17.50 22.28 4.03
CA TRP A 772 -16.06 22.17 3.81
C TRP A 772 -15.23 23.12 4.67
N GLU A 773 -15.73 24.34 4.92
CA GLU A 773 -15.08 25.29 5.82
C GLU A 773 -15.08 24.79 7.27
N ASP A 774 -16.22 24.27 7.73
CA ASP A 774 -16.36 23.74 9.08
C ASP A 774 -15.50 22.47 9.26
N ALA A 775 -15.49 21.55 8.28
CA ALA A 775 -14.62 20.38 8.27
C ALA A 775 -13.12 20.75 8.28
N ASN A 776 -12.74 21.80 7.55
CA ASN A 776 -11.35 22.27 7.53
C ASN A 776 -10.94 22.87 8.88
N LYS A 777 -11.81 23.64 9.55
CA LYS A 777 -11.56 24.14 10.92
C LYS A 777 -11.41 22.98 11.90
N TRP A 778 -12.32 22.00 11.83
CA TRP A 778 -12.29 20.79 12.64
C TRP A 778 -10.98 19.99 12.49
N LEU A 779 -10.51 19.84 11.25
CA LEU A 779 -9.25 19.15 10.93
C LEU A 779 -8.02 19.95 11.37
N ALA A 780 -8.06 21.28 11.30
CA ALA A 780 -6.95 22.15 11.70
C ALA A 780 -6.56 21.94 13.16
N ASP A 781 -7.54 21.76 14.05
CA ASP A 781 -7.30 21.49 15.48
C ASP A 781 -6.71 20.08 15.73
N ARG A 782 -6.89 19.16 14.76
CA ARG A 782 -6.52 17.74 14.87
C ARG A 782 -5.31 17.36 14.00
N SER A 783 -4.75 18.31 13.25
CA SER A 783 -3.57 18.13 12.38
C SER A 783 -2.43 19.08 12.80
N HIS A 784 -1.18 18.61 12.75
CA HIS A 784 0.00 19.39 13.19
C HIS A 784 0.38 20.49 12.19
N LEU A 785 0.05 20.33 10.90
CA LEU A 785 0.41 21.23 9.79
C LEU A 785 -0.23 22.64 9.88
N TYR A 786 -1.35 22.78 10.59
CA TYR A 786 -2.08 24.05 10.65
C TYR A 786 -1.53 25.07 11.64
N TYR A 787 -0.74 24.65 12.63
CA TYR A 787 -0.27 25.56 13.68
C TYR A 787 0.76 26.60 13.17
N ASN A 788 1.51 26.28 12.10
CA ASN A 788 2.50 27.19 11.50
C ASN A 788 1.94 28.05 10.35
N MET A 789 1.01 27.53 9.53
CA MET A 789 0.46 28.26 8.37
C MET A 789 -0.62 29.29 8.74
N ALA A 790 -1.43 29.04 9.77
CA ALA A 790 -2.46 29.97 10.22
C ALA A 790 -1.85 31.23 10.89
N ARG A 791 -0.70 31.09 11.57
CA ARG A 791 0.06 32.25 12.09
C ARG A 791 0.70 33.08 10.97
N LEU A 792 1.17 32.45 9.88
CA LEU A 792 1.72 33.19 8.74
C LEU A 792 0.68 34.10 8.08
N SER A 793 -0.55 33.62 7.92
CA SER A 793 -1.65 34.38 7.29
C SER A 793 -2.02 35.65 8.08
N PHE A 794 -1.95 35.61 9.41
CA PHE A 794 -2.27 36.75 10.29
C PHE A 794 -1.08 37.68 10.54
N LEU A 795 0.15 37.20 10.39
CA LEU A 795 1.39 37.99 10.52
C LEU A 795 1.82 38.67 9.20
N LEU A 796 1.35 38.21 8.04
CA LEU A 796 1.67 38.74 6.72
C LEU A 796 1.13 40.17 6.44
N VAL A 797 0.17 40.67 7.24
CA VAL A 797 -0.31 42.06 7.14
C VAL A 797 0.51 43.02 8.03
N SER A 798 1.36 42.51 8.93
CA SER A 798 2.13 43.32 9.89
C SER A 798 3.65 43.30 9.67
N CYS A 799 4.20 42.30 8.99
CA CYS A 799 5.65 42.13 8.82
C CYS A 799 6.14 42.41 7.40
N LEU A 800 5.73 43.54 6.81
CA LEU A 800 6.42 44.16 5.67
C LEU A 800 7.58 45.06 6.17
N ALA A 801 8.38 44.55 7.10
CA ALA A 801 9.65 45.11 7.51
C ALA A 801 10.47 44.02 8.21
N LEU A 802 11.66 43.76 7.67
CA LEU A 802 12.72 42.88 8.17
C LEU A 802 12.65 41.41 7.72
N LEU A 803 13.48 41.15 6.73
CA LEU A 803 13.84 39.87 6.14
C LEU A 803 14.62 38.95 7.11
N THR A 804 14.48 37.64 6.85
CA THR A 804 15.34 36.48 7.15
C THR A 804 15.40 35.90 8.58
N ASN A 805 14.63 34.84 8.84
CA ASN A 805 15.10 33.43 8.86
C ASN A 805 14.00 32.53 9.49
N PHE A 806 13.33 31.71 8.69
CA PHE A 806 12.52 30.59 9.17
C PHE A 806 13.30 29.30 8.93
N VAL A 807 13.71 28.65 10.02
CA VAL A 807 14.32 27.31 10.00
C VAL A 807 13.20 26.28 10.21
N SER A 808 13.02 25.41 9.22
CA SER A 808 12.35 24.13 9.37
C SER A 808 13.31 23.16 10.08
N ALA A 809 12.82 22.29 10.97
CA ALA A 809 13.65 21.27 11.59
C ALA A 809 14.03 20.20 10.54
N GLU A 810 15.13 20.44 9.81
CA GLU A 810 15.86 19.43 9.05
C GLU A 810 16.40 18.34 9.99
N SER A 811 16.66 17.15 9.44
CA SER A 811 17.48 16.12 10.10
C SER A 811 18.77 16.75 10.61
N ALA A 812 19.17 16.44 11.85
CA ALA A 812 20.37 17.02 12.44
C ALA A 812 21.64 16.51 11.74
N VAL A 813 21.56 15.36 11.07
CA VAL A 813 22.64 14.79 10.25
C VAL A 813 22.61 15.47 8.88
N LEU A 814 23.71 16.12 8.51
CA LEU A 814 23.79 16.82 7.24
C LEU A 814 23.98 15.86 6.06
N ASP A 815 23.13 15.96 5.05
CA ASP A 815 23.29 15.22 3.79
C ASP A 815 24.44 15.80 2.96
N LEU A 816 25.46 14.99 2.74
CA LEU A 816 26.66 15.34 1.99
C LEU A 816 26.64 14.68 0.62
N ILE A 817 26.62 15.52 -0.41
CA ILE A 817 26.60 15.17 -1.83
C ILE A 817 27.83 15.77 -2.53
N PRO A 818 28.21 15.32 -3.74
CA PRO A 818 29.38 15.86 -4.44
C PRO A 818 29.38 17.39 -4.58
N GLY A 819 28.19 18.01 -4.69
CA GLY A 819 28.03 19.46 -4.82
C GLY A 819 28.32 20.27 -3.55
N ASN A 820 28.21 19.68 -2.35
CA ASN A 820 28.44 20.40 -1.07
C ASN A 820 29.62 19.84 -0.25
N PHE A 821 30.07 18.61 -0.52
CA PHE A 821 31.06 17.90 0.30
C PHE A 821 32.34 18.71 0.51
N ASP A 822 32.97 19.18 -0.57
CA ASP A 822 34.23 19.92 -0.46
C ASP A 822 34.05 21.24 0.30
N LYS A 823 32.90 21.92 0.15
CA LYS A 823 32.62 23.18 0.85
C LYS A 823 32.43 22.94 2.36
N VAL A 824 31.70 21.90 2.72
CA VAL A 824 31.27 21.64 4.09
C VAL A 824 32.32 20.86 4.90
N VAL A 825 33.00 19.91 4.27
CA VAL A 825 33.92 18.99 4.95
C VAL A 825 35.38 19.40 4.77
N LEU A 826 35.79 19.80 3.55
CA LEU A 826 37.21 20.05 3.25
C LEU A 826 37.62 21.53 3.38
N LYS A 827 36.71 22.46 3.07
CA LYS A 827 36.99 23.92 3.02
C LYS A 827 36.38 24.72 4.16
N SER A 828 35.58 24.11 5.02
CA SER A 828 34.89 24.80 6.11
C SER A 828 35.81 25.16 7.29
N GLY A 829 36.98 24.50 7.40
CA GLY A 829 37.87 24.60 8.55
C GLY A 829 37.35 23.89 9.81
N LYS A 830 36.18 23.24 9.73
CA LYS A 830 35.53 22.55 10.85
C LYS A 830 35.86 21.06 10.81
N PRO A 831 36.12 20.41 11.96
CA PRO A 831 36.14 18.97 12.04
C PRO A 831 34.78 18.36 11.65
N ALA A 832 34.80 17.25 10.92
CA ALA A 832 33.60 16.57 10.45
C ALA A 832 33.66 15.07 10.68
N LEU A 833 32.62 14.47 11.27
CA LEU A 833 32.43 13.03 11.32
C LEU A 833 31.41 12.62 10.24
N VAL A 834 31.86 11.85 9.26
CA VAL A 834 31.08 11.51 8.07
C VAL A 834 30.83 10.00 7.99
N GLU A 835 29.56 9.61 7.95
CA GLU A 835 29.15 8.23 7.65
C GLU A 835 29.05 8.04 6.13
N PHE A 836 29.78 7.08 5.58
CA PHE A 836 29.56 6.58 4.22
C PHE A 836 28.68 5.33 4.30
N PHE A 837 27.47 5.42 3.75
CA PHE A 837 26.44 4.39 3.86
C PHE A 837 25.87 3.99 2.49
N ALA A 838 25.03 2.94 2.51
CA ALA A 838 24.17 2.56 1.39
C ALA A 838 22.77 2.20 1.91
N PRO A 839 21.68 2.57 1.21
CA PRO A 839 20.31 2.51 1.73
C PRO A 839 19.80 1.07 1.93
N TRP A 840 20.36 0.11 1.20
CA TRP A 840 20.05 -1.32 1.32
C TRP A 840 20.84 -2.03 2.44
N CYS A 841 21.85 -1.40 3.04
CA CYS A 841 22.71 -2.05 4.02
C CYS A 841 22.04 -2.15 5.40
N GLY A 842 21.84 -3.38 5.89
CA GLY A 842 21.26 -3.63 7.22
C GLY A 842 22.03 -2.98 8.38
N HIS A 843 23.37 -2.97 8.32
CA HIS A 843 24.20 -2.35 9.36
C HIS A 843 24.10 -0.82 9.37
N CYS A 844 23.93 -0.18 8.21
CA CYS A 844 23.70 1.27 8.10
C CYS A 844 22.34 1.63 8.69
N ARG A 845 21.29 0.85 8.37
CA ARG A 845 19.95 1.07 8.93
C ARG A 845 19.92 0.95 10.46
N ASN A 846 20.73 0.07 11.04
CA ASN A 846 20.86 -0.07 12.49
C ASN A 846 21.65 1.09 13.13
N LEU A 847 22.59 1.70 12.41
CA LEU A 847 23.39 2.83 12.88
C LEU A 847 22.65 4.17 12.75
N ALA A 848 21.81 4.33 11.72
CA ALA A 848 21.07 5.56 11.42
C ALA A 848 20.38 6.21 12.63
N PRO A 849 19.63 5.50 13.51
CA PRO A 849 19.02 6.14 14.68
C PRO A 849 20.05 6.67 15.67
N VAL A 850 21.14 5.93 15.89
CA VAL A 850 22.24 6.35 16.80
C VAL A 850 23.00 7.54 16.22
N TYR A 851 23.19 7.56 14.90
CA TYR A 851 23.87 8.65 14.21
C TYR A 851 23.02 9.95 14.20
N GLU A 852 21.70 9.81 14.15
CA GLU A 852 20.76 10.95 14.32
C GLU A 852 20.82 11.51 15.75
N GLU A 853 20.80 10.64 16.77
CA GLU A 853 20.98 11.05 18.17
C GLU A 853 22.33 11.74 18.40
N LEU A 854 23.38 11.25 17.75
CA LEU A 854 24.70 11.89 17.78
C LEU A 854 24.65 13.30 17.19
N ALA A 855 24.04 13.46 16.01
CA ALA A 855 23.91 14.78 15.40
C ALA A 855 23.11 15.76 16.27
N GLN A 856 22.02 15.30 16.89
CA GLN A 856 21.26 16.10 17.84
C GLN A 856 22.09 16.50 19.07
N ALA A 857 22.90 15.58 19.62
CA ALA A 857 23.73 15.85 20.79
C ALA A 857 24.79 16.95 20.54
N PHE A 858 25.18 17.17 19.28
CA PHE A 858 26.13 18.20 18.87
C PHE A 858 25.50 19.35 18.08
N GLN A 859 24.17 19.37 17.90
CA GLN A 859 23.46 20.42 17.15
C GLN A 859 23.74 21.82 17.70
N TYR A 860 23.89 21.96 19.01
CA TYR A 860 24.24 23.22 19.66
C TYR A 860 25.64 23.76 19.26
N ALA A 861 26.46 22.93 18.62
CA ALA A 861 27.82 23.21 18.17
C ALA A 861 27.98 22.97 16.66
N GLU A 862 26.90 23.09 15.86
CA GLU A 862 26.92 23.00 14.40
C GLU A 862 27.88 24.02 13.74
N ASP A 863 28.19 25.11 14.45
CA ASP A 863 29.18 26.10 14.05
C ASP A 863 30.63 25.61 14.24
N LYS A 864 30.85 24.50 14.96
CA LYS A 864 32.18 24.01 15.38
C LYS A 864 32.49 22.58 14.97
N VAL A 865 31.49 21.71 14.85
CA VAL A 865 31.65 20.32 14.38
C VAL A 865 30.53 19.94 13.44
N VAL A 866 30.87 19.23 12.37
CA VAL A 866 29.90 18.73 11.39
C VAL A 866 29.68 17.24 11.61
N ILE A 867 28.41 16.83 11.67
CA ILE A 867 28.03 15.41 11.60
C ILE A 867 27.23 15.24 10.32
N GLY A 868 27.73 14.43 9.40
CA GLY A 868 27.14 14.28 8.08
C GLY A 868 27.15 12.84 7.60
N LYS A 869 26.40 12.59 6.52
CA LYS A 869 26.32 11.29 5.87
C LYS A 869 26.40 11.43 4.36
N VAL A 870 27.02 10.45 3.71
CA VAL A 870 27.15 10.34 2.25
C VAL A 870 26.59 9.00 1.83
N ASP A 871 25.59 8.99 0.95
CA ASP A 871 25.23 7.79 0.22
C ASP A 871 26.36 7.50 -0.79
N ALA A 872 27.25 6.58 -0.45
CA ALA A 872 28.38 6.23 -1.30
C ALA A 872 28.02 5.19 -2.37
N ASP A 873 26.80 4.64 -2.34
CA ASP A 873 26.26 3.82 -3.44
C ASP A 873 25.68 4.71 -4.54
N GLU A 874 24.96 5.78 -4.18
CA GLU A 874 24.52 6.83 -5.12
C GLU A 874 25.71 7.68 -5.61
N HIS A 875 26.56 8.15 -4.68
CA HIS A 875 27.70 9.02 -4.98
C HIS A 875 29.03 8.26 -5.00
N LYS A 876 29.13 7.29 -5.92
CA LYS A 876 30.31 6.41 -6.09
C LYS A 876 31.63 7.16 -6.27
N SER A 877 31.60 8.39 -6.79
CA SER A 877 32.79 9.25 -6.93
C SER A 877 33.39 9.65 -5.58
N LEU A 878 32.56 9.99 -4.59
CA LEU A 878 33.00 10.27 -3.22
C LEU A 878 33.47 8.98 -2.52
N GLY A 879 32.73 7.88 -2.70
CA GLY A 879 33.12 6.57 -2.18
C GLY A 879 34.51 6.13 -2.68
N LYS A 880 34.77 6.27 -3.99
CA LYS A 880 36.10 6.01 -4.59
C LYS A 880 37.17 6.97 -4.09
N LYS A 881 36.87 8.27 -4.01
CA LYS A 881 37.81 9.32 -3.54
C LYS A 881 38.36 9.01 -2.15
N PHE A 882 37.55 8.45 -1.26
CA PHE A 882 37.94 8.14 0.12
C PHE A 882 38.17 6.65 0.41
N GLY A 883 38.21 5.81 -0.63
CA GLY A 883 38.58 4.40 -0.53
C GLY A 883 37.57 3.54 0.23
N ILE A 884 36.27 3.81 0.09
CA ILE A 884 35.21 3.06 0.77
C ILE A 884 35.03 1.69 0.10
N GLN A 885 35.28 0.61 0.85
CA GLN A 885 35.20 -0.78 0.38
C GLN A 885 34.02 -1.56 0.98
N GLY A 886 33.33 -0.98 1.97
CA GLY A 886 32.19 -1.59 2.64
C GLY A 886 31.37 -0.56 3.43
N PHE A 887 30.20 -0.98 3.90
CA PHE A 887 29.24 -0.10 4.58
C PHE A 887 28.77 -0.65 5.94
N PRO A 888 28.51 0.22 6.94
CA PRO A 888 28.88 1.63 6.97
C PRO A 888 30.38 1.78 7.26
N THR A 889 31.00 2.81 6.66
CA THR A 889 32.36 3.25 6.97
C THR A 889 32.29 4.68 7.51
N ILE A 890 32.81 4.94 8.71
CA ILE A 890 32.77 6.27 9.33
C ILE A 890 34.17 6.88 9.25
N LYS A 891 34.27 8.12 8.78
CA LYS A 891 35.55 8.83 8.63
C LYS A 891 35.50 10.20 9.29
N PHE A 892 36.58 10.54 10.00
CA PHE A 892 36.77 11.81 10.67
C PHE A 892 37.73 12.70 9.87
N PHE A 893 37.28 13.91 9.57
CA PHE A 893 38.05 14.97 8.93
C PHE A 893 38.40 16.00 10.00
N ASP A 894 39.66 16.40 10.10
CA ASP A 894 40.16 17.33 11.12
C ASP A 894 39.91 18.81 10.78
N GLY A 895 39.34 19.09 9.60
CA GLY A 895 39.11 20.43 9.06
C GLY A 895 40.38 21.12 8.56
N LYS A 896 41.54 20.45 8.59
CA LYS A 896 42.86 21.02 8.21
C LYS A 896 43.51 20.30 7.05
N SER A 897 43.21 19.02 6.87
CA SER A 897 43.74 18.18 5.80
C SER A 897 42.63 17.49 5.01
N ASP A 898 42.95 17.07 3.79
CA ASP A 898 42.09 16.28 2.91
C ASP A 898 42.15 14.76 3.21
N LYS A 899 42.95 14.36 4.22
CA LYS A 899 43.16 12.97 4.60
C LYS A 899 42.35 12.62 5.85
N PRO A 900 41.21 11.93 5.71
CA PRO A 900 40.43 11.52 6.87
C PRO A 900 41.07 10.37 7.65
N GLN A 901 40.83 10.35 8.96
CA GLN A 901 41.07 9.21 9.83
C GLN A 901 39.84 8.30 9.84
N GLU A 902 40.00 6.99 9.64
CA GLU A 902 38.89 6.04 9.78
C GLU A 902 38.55 5.78 11.24
N TYR A 903 37.26 5.73 11.57
CA TYR A 903 36.76 5.46 12.91
C TYR A 903 36.45 3.96 13.07
N ASN A 904 37.15 3.32 14.01
CA ASN A 904 37.04 1.88 14.30
C ASN A 904 36.49 1.58 15.71
N GLY A 905 35.93 2.59 16.40
CA GLY A 905 35.38 2.43 17.74
C GLY A 905 33.96 1.85 17.77
N GLY A 906 33.37 1.78 18.97
CA GLY A 906 31.97 1.38 19.17
C GLY A 906 30.99 2.25 18.39
N ARG A 907 29.90 1.67 17.91
CA ARG A 907 28.88 2.37 17.09
C ARG A 907 27.67 2.83 17.89
N ASP A 908 27.82 2.86 19.21
CA ASP A 908 26.90 3.46 20.17
C ASP A 908 27.16 4.97 20.34
N LEU A 909 26.15 5.68 20.85
CA LEU A 909 26.18 7.13 21.03
C LEU A 909 27.33 7.58 21.94
N GLU A 910 27.64 6.79 22.97
CA GLU A 910 28.68 7.10 23.96
C GLU A 910 30.07 7.06 23.33
N SER A 911 30.39 5.99 22.59
CA SER A 911 31.66 5.82 21.89
C SER A 911 31.87 6.89 20.81
N LEU A 912 30.85 7.17 20.01
CA LEU A 912 30.90 8.20 18.96
C LEU A 912 31.05 9.61 19.56
N SER A 913 30.30 9.91 20.64
CA SER A 913 30.40 11.20 21.32
C SER A 913 31.74 11.40 22.02
N ALA A 914 32.27 10.35 22.65
CA ALA A 914 33.58 10.37 23.29
C ALA A 914 34.67 10.64 22.25
N PHE A 915 34.59 10.00 21.08
CA PHE A 915 35.53 10.23 19.98
C PHE A 915 35.49 11.67 19.45
N ILE A 916 34.30 12.23 19.23
CA ILE A 916 34.17 13.65 18.83
C ILE A 916 34.75 14.56 19.94
N THR A 917 34.46 14.27 21.20
CA THR A 917 34.98 15.03 22.35
C THR A 917 36.51 14.96 22.44
N GLU A 918 37.10 13.79 22.25
CA GLU A 918 38.56 13.59 22.23
C GLU A 918 39.22 14.40 21.11
N LYS A 919 38.63 14.39 19.91
CA LYS A 919 39.23 15.02 18.72
C LYS A 919 39.00 16.53 18.64
N THR A 920 37.91 17.02 19.21
CA THR A 920 37.49 18.43 19.04
C THR A 920 37.44 19.23 20.35
N GLY A 921 37.44 18.57 21.50
CA GLY A 921 37.21 19.18 22.81
C GLY A 921 35.74 19.58 23.08
N ILE A 922 34.83 19.33 22.13
CA ILE A 922 33.40 19.66 22.23
C ILE A 922 32.68 18.50 22.92
N LYS A 923 31.96 18.78 24.02
CA LYS A 923 31.22 17.76 24.76
C LYS A 923 29.79 17.60 24.19
N PRO A 924 29.19 16.41 24.14
CA PRO A 924 27.79 16.27 23.74
C PRO A 924 26.85 16.99 24.76
N ARG A 925 25.76 17.59 24.28
CA ARG A 925 24.61 17.97 25.11
C ARG A 925 23.52 16.92 24.93
N LEU A 926 23.54 15.90 25.78
CA LEU A 926 22.48 14.90 25.82
C LEU A 926 21.24 15.48 26.53
N PRO A 927 20.01 15.19 26.06
CA PRO A 927 18.84 15.38 26.90
C PRO A 927 19.03 14.56 28.18
N LYS A 928 18.82 15.19 29.35
CA LYS A 928 18.94 14.50 30.63
C LYS A 928 17.89 13.40 30.70
N LYS A 929 18.30 12.15 30.48
CA LYS A 929 17.53 10.99 30.92
C LYS A 929 17.44 11.09 32.45
N GLU A 930 16.23 11.04 33.00
CA GLU A 930 16.06 11.02 34.45
C GLU A 930 16.86 9.85 35.04
N PRO A 931 17.51 10.03 36.19
CA PRO A 931 18.27 8.94 36.81
C PRO A 931 17.36 7.75 37.06
N SER A 932 17.81 6.55 36.66
CA SER A 932 17.09 5.30 36.89
C SER A 932 16.76 5.14 38.38
N LYS A 933 15.51 4.77 38.66
CA LYS A 933 15.06 4.42 40.02
C LYS A 933 15.27 2.94 40.34
N VAL A 934 15.82 2.17 39.40
CA VAL A 934 16.20 0.78 39.62
C VAL A 934 17.56 0.73 40.32
N GLU A 935 17.60 0.13 41.50
CA GLU A 935 18.85 -0.02 42.25
C GLU A 935 19.73 -1.15 41.69
N MET A 936 21.02 -0.89 41.48
CA MET A 936 21.97 -1.91 41.04
C MET A 936 22.64 -2.55 42.25
N LEU A 937 22.38 -3.83 42.47
CA LEU A 937 22.99 -4.60 43.55
C LEU A 937 24.23 -5.36 43.07
N THR A 938 25.23 -5.42 43.95
CA THR A 938 26.54 -6.09 43.78
C THR A 938 26.75 -7.06 44.95
N ASP A 939 27.80 -7.87 44.91
CA ASP A 939 28.13 -8.83 45.98
C ASP A 939 28.20 -8.18 47.37
N SER A 940 28.66 -6.93 47.47
CA SER A 940 28.71 -6.17 48.72
C SER A 940 27.37 -5.58 49.11
N THR A 941 26.67 -4.91 48.18
CA THR A 941 25.41 -4.20 48.50
C THR A 941 24.26 -5.16 48.70
N PHE A 942 24.24 -6.28 47.96
CA PHE A 942 23.22 -7.32 48.14
C PHE A 942 23.26 -7.90 49.56
N LYS A 943 24.45 -8.12 50.14
CA LYS A 943 24.60 -8.68 51.50
C LYS A 943 24.25 -7.68 52.61
N SER A 944 24.40 -6.38 52.37
CA SER A 944 24.07 -5.33 53.34
C SER A 944 22.59 -4.92 53.30
N GLU A 945 21.99 -4.88 52.11
CA GLU A 945 20.62 -4.39 51.91
C GLU A 945 19.56 -5.50 52.12
N ILE A 946 19.82 -6.73 51.64
CA ILE A 946 18.86 -7.83 51.72
C ILE A 946 18.78 -8.38 53.15
N GLY A 947 17.56 -8.44 53.69
CA GLY A 947 17.27 -8.79 55.09
C GLY A 947 17.18 -7.58 56.03
N GLY A 948 17.28 -6.36 55.48
CA GLY A 948 17.04 -5.10 56.20
C GLY A 948 15.56 -4.77 56.40
N ASP A 949 15.25 -3.48 56.50
CA ASP A 949 13.92 -2.94 56.80
C ASP A 949 13.05 -2.63 55.56
N LYS A 950 13.46 -3.09 54.37
CA LYS A 950 12.74 -2.90 53.10
C LYS A 950 12.49 -4.22 52.36
N ASN A 951 11.48 -4.21 51.50
CA ASN A 951 11.15 -5.28 50.56
C ASN A 951 11.89 -5.05 49.24
N TYR A 952 12.61 -6.07 48.73
CA TYR A 952 13.34 -5.96 47.47
C TYR A 952 12.76 -6.90 46.42
N LEU A 953 12.45 -6.38 45.23
CA LEU A 953 12.22 -7.18 44.04
C LEU A 953 13.45 -7.10 43.14
N VAL A 954 14.18 -8.20 43.00
CA VAL A 954 15.48 -8.24 42.34
C VAL A 954 15.41 -9.05 41.04
N ALA A 955 15.77 -8.42 39.92
CA ALA A 955 15.98 -9.12 38.65
C ALA A 955 17.47 -9.47 38.46
N PHE A 956 17.77 -10.76 38.34
CA PHE A 956 19.09 -11.27 37.94
C PHE A 956 19.16 -11.34 36.40
N THR A 957 20.08 -10.59 35.81
CA THR A 957 20.14 -10.32 34.37
C THR A 957 21.55 -10.52 33.81
N ALA A 958 21.67 -10.58 32.47
CA ALA A 958 22.95 -10.59 31.77
C ALA A 958 22.90 -9.64 30.54
N PRO A 959 23.99 -8.94 30.20
CA PRO A 959 23.99 -7.87 29.19
C PRO A 959 23.72 -8.36 27.75
N TRP A 960 24.02 -9.62 27.45
CA TRP A 960 23.79 -10.25 26.15
C TRP A 960 22.39 -10.88 26.01
N CYS A 961 21.62 -11.00 27.09
CA CYS A 961 20.33 -11.70 27.07
C CYS A 961 19.20 -10.84 26.46
N GLY A 962 18.61 -11.32 25.36
CA GLY A 962 17.50 -10.64 24.68
C GLY A 962 16.26 -10.47 25.58
N HIS A 963 15.90 -11.47 26.38
CA HIS A 963 14.75 -11.37 27.29
C HIS A 963 14.97 -10.35 28.42
N CYS A 964 16.21 -10.13 28.85
CA CYS A 964 16.56 -9.07 29.80
C CYS A 964 16.41 -7.68 29.17
N LYS A 965 16.79 -7.53 27.88
CA LYS A 965 16.62 -6.26 27.15
C LYS A 965 15.15 -5.89 26.99
N SER A 966 14.28 -6.88 26.74
CA SER A 966 12.83 -6.67 26.69
C SER A 966 12.22 -6.34 28.07
N LEU A 967 12.78 -6.89 29.15
CA LEU A 967 12.31 -6.62 30.52
C LEU A 967 12.73 -5.23 31.03
N ALA A 968 13.91 -4.74 30.64
CA ALA A 968 14.48 -3.48 31.12
C ALA A 968 13.52 -2.27 31.13
N PRO A 969 12.79 -1.95 30.05
CA PRO A 969 11.85 -0.83 30.06
C PRO A 969 10.68 -1.05 31.03
N ILE A 970 10.18 -2.29 31.17
CA ILE A 970 9.11 -2.63 32.11
C ILE A 970 9.62 -2.49 33.56
N TRP A 971 10.86 -2.91 33.81
CA TRP A 971 11.49 -2.83 35.13
C TRP A 971 11.67 -1.39 35.61
N GLU A 972 12.03 -0.47 34.71
CA GLU A 972 12.11 0.96 35.02
C GLU A 972 10.74 1.56 35.34
N LYS A 973 9.68 1.15 34.65
CA LYS A 973 8.33 1.62 34.94
C LYS A 973 7.83 1.15 36.30
N VAL A 974 8.03 -0.14 36.62
CA VAL A 974 7.69 -0.68 37.95
C VAL A 974 8.48 0.04 39.05
N ALA A 975 9.77 0.38 38.82
CA ALA A 975 10.53 1.19 39.77
C ALA A 975 9.98 2.61 39.95
N ASN A 976 9.38 3.18 38.90
CA ASN A 976 8.70 4.47 38.97
C ASN A 976 7.34 4.38 39.68
N ASP A 977 6.58 3.31 39.45
CA ASP A 977 5.28 3.08 40.08
C ASP A 977 5.39 3.01 41.61
N PHE A 978 6.47 2.38 42.11
CA PHE A 978 6.75 2.23 43.54
C PHE A 978 7.69 3.32 44.10
N ALA A 979 8.02 4.36 43.33
CA ALA A 979 8.99 5.38 43.75
C ALA A 979 8.60 6.14 45.02
N LEU A 980 7.30 6.19 45.35
CA LEU A 980 6.77 6.83 46.55
C LEU A 980 6.56 5.85 47.72
N GLU A 981 6.90 4.57 47.53
CA GLU A 981 6.83 3.55 48.57
C GLU A 981 8.22 3.34 49.20
N PRO A 982 8.54 3.98 50.35
CA PRO A 982 9.88 3.95 50.92
C PRO A 982 10.33 2.55 51.38
N GLU A 983 9.38 1.63 51.58
CA GLU A 983 9.63 0.24 52.00
C GLU A 983 9.73 -0.75 50.82
N VAL A 984 9.60 -0.30 49.56
CA VAL A 984 9.66 -1.17 48.37
C VAL A 984 10.77 -0.71 47.44
N VAL A 985 11.70 -1.60 47.13
CA VAL A 985 12.85 -1.33 46.26
C VAL A 985 12.83 -2.26 45.06
N ILE A 986 12.89 -1.69 43.86
CA ILE A 986 13.05 -2.42 42.61
C ILE A 986 14.52 -2.41 42.23
N ALA A 987 15.13 -3.58 42.20
CA ALA A 987 16.56 -3.73 42.02
C ALA A 987 16.92 -4.69 40.88
N LYS A 988 18.16 -4.62 40.42
CA LYS A 988 18.73 -5.58 39.46
C LYS A 988 20.16 -5.95 39.83
N VAL A 989 20.54 -7.15 39.42
CA VAL A 989 21.89 -7.70 39.54
C VAL A 989 22.35 -8.11 38.14
N ASP A 990 23.52 -7.65 37.71
CA ASP A 990 24.20 -8.21 36.54
C ASP A 990 24.95 -9.48 36.97
N ALA A 991 24.33 -10.64 36.74
CA ALA A 991 24.85 -11.93 37.19
C ALA A 991 26.15 -12.34 36.47
N GLU A 992 26.53 -11.68 35.37
CA GLU A 992 27.78 -11.92 34.65
C GLU A 992 28.89 -10.92 35.00
N ALA A 993 28.61 -9.93 35.86
CA ALA A 993 29.62 -8.98 36.30
C ALA A 993 30.49 -9.59 37.42
N GLU A 994 31.81 -9.41 37.35
CA GLU A 994 32.76 -9.96 38.35
C GLU A 994 32.44 -9.55 39.78
N ASN A 995 31.81 -8.39 39.98
CA ASN A 995 31.41 -7.87 41.29
C ASN A 995 30.01 -8.32 41.76
N ALA A 996 29.34 -9.22 41.04
CA ALA A 996 28.04 -9.77 41.43
C ALA A 996 27.86 -11.28 41.13
N LYS A 997 28.88 -11.92 40.54
CA LYS A 997 28.90 -13.35 40.22
C LYS A 997 28.78 -14.24 41.46
N ALA A 998 29.34 -13.83 42.61
CA ALA A 998 29.25 -14.63 43.82
C ALA A 998 27.81 -14.69 44.34
N THR A 999 27.11 -13.55 44.36
CA THR A 999 25.70 -13.44 44.70
C THR A 999 24.83 -14.23 43.73
N ALA A 1000 25.07 -14.16 42.41
CA ALA A 1000 24.32 -14.96 41.44
C ALA A 1000 24.46 -16.47 41.67
N LYS A 1001 25.67 -16.93 42.01
CA LYS A 1001 25.94 -18.34 42.34
C LYS A 1001 25.30 -18.75 43.67
N GLU A 1002 25.44 -17.94 44.73
CA GLU A 1002 24.82 -18.17 46.04
C GLU A 1002 23.29 -18.25 45.94
N GLN A 1003 22.69 -17.44 45.05
CA GLN A 1003 21.25 -17.43 44.79
C GLN A 1003 20.81 -18.52 43.81
N GLY A 1004 21.70 -19.39 43.32
CA GLY A 1004 21.34 -20.52 42.46
C GLY A 1004 20.74 -20.12 41.11
N ILE A 1005 21.21 -19.02 40.52
CA ILE A 1005 20.70 -18.53 39.23
C ILE A 1005 21.25 -19.40 38.09
N THR A 1006 20.36 -20.06 37.35
CA THR A 1006 20.69 -20.94 36.21
C THR A 1006 20.20 -20.43 34.85
N GLY A 1007 19.46 -19.31 34.84
CA GLY A 1007 18.92 -18.70 33.63
C GLY A 1007 18.50 -17.24 33.82
N TYR A 1008 18.29 -16.51 32.71
CA TYR A 1008 18.03 -15.08 32.71
C TYR A 1008 16.78 -14.70 31.89
N PRO A 1009 16.01 -13.67 32.29
CA PRO A 1009 16.02 -13.07 33.62
C PRO A 1009 15.38 -14.03 34.65
N THR A 1010 15.97 -14.09 35.85
CA THR A 1010 15.36 -14.72 37.03
C THR A 1010 14.98 -13.63 38.01
N ILE A 1011 13.74 -13.63 38.50
CA ILE A 1011 13.23 -12.58 39.38
C ILE A 1011 12.91 -13.18 40.74
N LYS A 1012 13.40 -12.53 41.80
CA LYS A 1012 13.19 -12.97 43.18
C LYS A 1012 12.78 -11.79 44.06
N PHE A 1013 11.88 -12.05 44.99
CA PHE A 1013 11.44 -11.09 45.99
C PHE A 1013 12.00 -11.46 47.37
N PHE A 1014 12.48 -10.46 48.09
CA PHE A 1014 13.03 -10.59 49.42
C PHE A 1014 12.17 -9.76 50.38
N PRO A 1015 11.36 -10.40 51.24
CA PRO A 1015 10.55 -9.69 52.22
C PRO A 1015 11.41 -8.94 53.24
N LYS A 1016 10.90 -7.83 53.75
CA LYS A 1016 11.47 -7.09 54.87
C LYS A 1016 11.82 -8.02 56.06
N GLY A 1017 13.04 -7.90 56.58
CA GLY A 1017 13.55 -8.70 57.68
C GLY A 1017 13.94 -10.15 57.33
N SER A 1018 13.77 -10.57 56.08
CA SER A 1018 14.10 -11.93 55.61
C SER A 1018 15.18 -11.90 54.52
N LYS A 1019 16.08 -12.89 54.58
CA LYS A 1019 17.06 -13.17 53.51
C LYS A 1019 16.60 -14.30 52.59
N GLU A 1020 15.46 -14.93 52.88
CA GLU A 1020 14.93 -16.02 52.08
C GLU A 1020 14.14 -15.47 50.87
N PRO A 1021 14.54 -15.81 49.63
CA PRO A 1021 13.85 -15.33 48.44
C PRO A 1021 12.56 -16.11 48.16
N ILE A 1022 11.57 -15.40 47.64
CA ILE A 1022 10.39 -15.96 46.98
C ILE A 1022 10.57 -15.78 45.47
N ALA A 1023 10.51 -16.87 44.71
CA ALA A 1023 10.61 -16.80 43.24
C ALA A 1023 9.35 -16.15 42.65
N TYR A 1024 9.53 -15.27 41.67
CA TYR A 1024 8.42 -14.70 40.90
C TYR A 1024 8.19 -15.53 39.64
N GLU A 1025 7.03 -16.18 39.56
CA GLU A 1025 6.61 -17.02 38.42
C GLU A 1025 5.46 -16.41 37.60
N GLY A 1026 5.09 -15.16 37.89
CA GLY A 1026 4.02 -14.45 37.20
C GLY A 1026 4.40 -13.94 35.81
N ALA A 1027 3.43 -13.34 35.12
CA ALA A 1027 3.64 -12.71 33.82
C ALA A 1027 4.61 -11.53 33.94
N ARG A 1028 5.47 -11.33 32.94
CA ARG A 1028 6.49 -10.25 32.95
C ARG A 1028 5.93 -8.92 32.40
N SER A 1029 4.72 -8.55 32.81
CA SER A 1029 4.08 -7.27 32.45
C SER A 1029 4.07 -6.32 33.64
N GLU A 1030 3.94 -5.02 33.38
CA GLU A 1030 3.90 -3.96 34.39
C GLU A 1030 2.75 -4.20 35.38
N GLU A 1031 1.56 -4.50 34.87
CA GLU A 1031 0.34 -4.78 35.64
C GLU A 1031 0.53 -5.97 36.58
N ALA A 1032 1.17 -7.04 36.08
CA ALA A 1032 1.39 -8.27 36.83
C ALA A 1032 2.43 -8.09 37.95
N PHE A 1033 3.44 -7.24 37.75
CA PHE A 1033 4.38 -6.89 38.81
C PHE A 1033 3.73 -5.99 39.87
N VAL A 1034 3.00 -4.96 39.45
CA VAL A 1034 2.31 -4.03 40.36
C VAL A 1034 1.30 -4.77 41.23
N ALA A 1035 0.44 -5.59 40.63
CA ALA A 1035 -0.56 -6.36 41.36
C ALA A 1035 0.08 -7.31 42.39
N TRP A 1036 1.15 -7.99 41.99
CA TRP A 1036 1.85 -8.94 42.86
C TRP A 1036 2.61 -8.26 43.98
N LEU A 1037 3.27 -7.13 43.71
CA LEU A 1037 3.96 -6.34 44.73
C LEU A 1037 2.98 -5.76 45.75
N ASN A 1038 1.84 -5.23 45.31
CA ASN A 1038 0.78 -4.80 46.21
C ASN A 1038 0.29 -5.93 47.11
N GLU A 1039 0.09 -7.13 46.57
CA GLU A 1039 -0.28 -8.32 47.36
C GLU A 1039 0.77 -8.67 48.43
N LYS A 1040 2.07 -8.60 48.09
CA LYS A 1040 3.15 -8.97 49.00
C LYS A 1040 3.54 -7.91 50.02
N THR A 1041 3.32 -6.64 49.70
CA THR A 1041 3.80 -5.51 50.52
C THR A 1041 2.67 -4.73 51.19
N GLY A 1042 1.41 -4.98 50.81
CA GLY A 1042 0.25 -4.26 51.33
C GLY A 1042 0.11 -2.84 50.79
N THR A 1043 0.84 -2.51 49.72
CA THR A 1043 0.73 -1.23 49.01
C THR A 1043 -0.47 -1.24 48.06
N HIS A 1044 -0.82 -0.07 47.54
CA HIS A 1044 -2.02 0.15 46.74
C HIS A 1044 -1.72 0.91 45.45
N ARG A 1045 -0.58 0.60 44.80
CA ARG A 1045 -0.15 1.29 43.58
C ARG A 1045 -0.87 0.77 42.34
N THR A 1046 -1.08 1.63 41.36
CA THR A 1046 -1.54 1.25 40.01
C THR A 1046 -0.44 1.53 39.01
N VAL A 1047 -0.59 0.99 37.80
CA VAL A 1047 0.28 1.30 36.65
C VAL A 1047 0.31 2.83 36.45
N GLY A 1048 1.51 3.41 36.41
CA GLY A 1048 1.72 4.87 36.41
C GLY A 1048 1.88 5.50 37.80
N GLY A 1049 1.99 4.71 38.86
CA GLY A 1049 2.36 5.13 40.22
C GLY A 1049 1.27 5.81 41.05
N SER A 1050 0.03 5.84 40.55
CA SER A 1050 -1.12 6.37 41.31
C SER A 1050 -1.62 5.36 42.36
N LEU A 1051 -2.52 5.81 43.24
CA LEU A 1051 -3.15 4.94 44.23
C LEU A 1051 -4.49 4.35 43.71
N ASP A 1052 -4.77 3.10 44.08
CA ASP A 1052 -6.05 2.44 43.82
C ASP A 1052 -7.19 2.99 44.70
N ASP A 1053 -8.39 2.40 44.58
CA ASP A 1053 -9.59 2.83 45.31
C ASP A 1053 -9.65 2.36 46.78
N LYS A 1054 -8.75 1.47 47.19
CA LYS A 1054 -8.63 0.93 48.55
C LYS A 1054 -7.58 1.67 49.37
N ALA A 1055 -6.66 2.38 48.72
CA ALA A 1055 -5.64 3.16 49.40
C ALA A 1055 -6.25 4.13 50.43
N GLY A 1056 -5.73 4.07 51.67
CA GLY A 1056 -6.17 4.87 52.81
C GLY A 1056 -7.42 4.38 53.53
N THR A 1057 -8.15 3.40 52.98
CA THR A 1057 -9.32 2.82 53.63
C THR A 1057 -8.93 1.78 54.68
N ILE A 1058 -9.70 1.70 55.77
CA ILE A 1058 -9.42 0.79 56.88
C ILE A 1058 -10.61 -0.17 57.01
N PRO A 1059 -10.50 -1.44 56.58
CA PRO A 1059 -11.64 -2.36 56.46
C PRO A 1059 -12.47 -2.51 57.75
N ALA A 1060 -11.80 -2.49 58.91
CA ALA A 1060 -12.45 -2.55 60.22
C ALA A 1060 -13.32 -1.31 60.52
N LEU A 1061 -12.87 -0.12 60.09
CA LEU A 1061 -13.63 1.12 60.25
C LEU A 1061 -14.70 1.26 59.16
N ASP A 1062 -14.42 0.84 57.92
CA ASP A 1062 -15.41 0.82 56.84
C ASP A 1062 -16.62 -0.05 57.17
N SER A 1063 -16.39 -1.18 57.85
CA SER A 1063 -17.46 -2.06 58.35
C SER A 1063 -18.35 -1.36 59.38
N VAL A 1064 -17.80 -0.45 60.19
CA VAL A 1064 -18.57 0.37 61.14
C VAL A 1064 -19.31 1.48 60.38
N VAL A 1065 -18.66 2.12 59.41
CA VAL A 1065 -19.27 3.18 58.58
C VAL A 1065 -20.47 2.63 57.81
N SER A 1066 -20.33 1.49 57.13
CA SER A 1066 -21.40 0.88 56.35
C SER A 1066 -22.62 0.48 57.19
N LYS A 1067 -22.43 0.18 58.48
CA LYS A 1067 -23.50 -0.20 59.41
C LYS A 1067 -24.32 1.00 59.90
N TYR A 1068 -23.69 2.14 60.18
CA TYR A 1068 -24.37 3.27 60.85
C TYR A 1068 -24.58 4.50 59.96
N ALA A 1069 -23.79 4.67 58.89
CA ALA A 1069 -23.90 5.82 57.99
C ALA A 1069 -25.21 5.84 57.17
N PRO A 1070 -25.71 4.73 56.58
CA PRO A 1070 -26.98 4.74 55.84
C PRO A 1070 -28.20 5.10 56.71
N ALA A 1071 -28.18 4.66 57.98
CA ALA A 1071 -29.25 4.95 58.94
C ALA A 1071 -29.20 6.39 59.50
N HIS A 1072 -28.27 7.23 59.03
CA HIS A 1072 -28.04 8.61 59.49
C HIS A 1072 -27.84 8.70 61.02
N ASN A 1073 -27.36 7.62 61.64
CA ASN A 1073 -27.16 7.54 63.09
C ASN A 1073 -25.74 8.02 63.45
N PHE A 1074 -25.47 9.29 63.13
CA PHE A 1074 -24.11 9.85 63.22
C PHE A 1074 -23.59 9.91 64.67
N ALA A 1075 -24.47 10.10 65.66
CA ALA A 1075 -24.08 10.07 67.08
C ALA A 1075 -23.48 8.72 67.50
N LYS A 1076 -24.14 7.60 67.14
CA LYS A 1076 -23.61 6.25 67.41
C LYS A 1076 -22.41 5.91 66.53
N LEU A 1077 -22.39 6.39 65.29
CA LEU A 1077 -21.27 6.18 64.37
C LEU A 1077 -19.97 6.78 64.93
N VAL A 1078 -20.04 8.00 65.49
CA VAL A 1078 -18.87 8.67 66.13
C VAL A 1078 -18.34 7.83 67.30
N ASP A 1079 -19.21 7.35 68.19
CA ASP A 1079 -18.79 6.58 69.37
C ASP A 1079 -18.13 5.24 69.00
N GLU A 1080 -18.72 4.51 68.04
CA GLU A 1080 -18.17 3.22 67.58
C GLU A 1080 -16.86 3.38 66.80
N VAL A 1081 -16.74 4.39 65.93
CA VAL A 1081 -15.48 4.68 65.22
C VAL A 1081 -14.39 5.17 66.19
N LYS A 1082 -14.73 5.96 67.22
CA LYS A 1082 -13.79 6.34 68.29
C LYS A 1082 -13.34 5.15 69.13
N LYS A 1083 -14.20 4.16 69.34
CA LYS A 1083 -13.84 2.94 70.06
C LYS A 1083 -12.94 2.03 69.24
N ALA A 1084 -13.29 1.81 67.97
CA ALA A 1084 -12.54 0.96 67.05
C ALA A 1084 -11.18 1.55 66.67
N SER A 1085 -11.07 2.87 66.54
CA SER A 1085 -9.79 3.54 66.20
C SER A 1085 -8.75 3.51 67.33
N LYS A 1086 -9.12 3.34 68.61
CA LYS A 1086 -8.16 3.28 69.73
C LYS A 1086 -7.20 2.09 69.65
N SER A 1087 -7.58 1.02 68.96
CA SER A 1087 -6.76 -0.19 68.77
C SER A 1087 -6.02 -0.22 67.43
N ILE A 1088 -6.15 0.81 66.57
CA ILE A 1088 -5.61 0.83 65.21
C ILE A 1088 -4.52 1.92 65.11
N GLN A 1089 -3.26 1.52 64.89
CA GLN A 1089 -2.13 2.43 64.68
C GLN A 1089 -1.88 2.71 63.19
N GLU A 1090 -2.94 3.04 62.44
CA GLU A 1090 -2.84 3.37 61.01
C GLU A 1090 -3.00 4.89 60.77
N GLN A 1091 -2.28 5.41 59.78
CA GLN A 1091 -2.16 6.84 59.48
C GLN A 1091 -3.52 7.56 59.33
N TYR A 1092 -4.51 6.89 58.74
CA TYR A 1092 -5.81 7.49 58.42
C TYR A 1092 -6.91 7.24 59.47
N ALA A 1093 -6.65 6.47 60.53
CA ALA A 1093 -7.66 6.15 61.55
C ALA A 1093 -8.24 7.41 62.24
N GLN A 1094 -7.40 8.43 62.47
CA GLN A 1094 -7.85 9.72 63.03
C GLN A 1094 -8.68 10.55 62.03
N TYR A 1095 -8.46 10.35 60.73
CA TYR A 1095 -9.25 11.02 59.70
C TYR A 1095 -10.69 10.49 59.66
N TYR A 1096 -10.89 9.18 59.83
CA TYR A 1096 -12.24 8.60 60.01
C TYR A 1096 -12.98 9.23 61.19
N VAL A 1097 -12.34 9.36 62.36
CA VAL A 1097 -12.94 10.02 63.54
C VAL A 1097 -13.36 11.45 63.19
N ARG A 1098 -12.47 12.23 62.57
CA ARG A 1098 -12.76 13.62 62.19
C ARG A 1098 -13.93 13.73 61.21
N VAL A 1099 -13.98 12.86 60.20
CA VAL A 1099 -15.07 12.84 59.22
C VAL A 1099 -16.40 12.51 59.91
N THR A 1100 -16.42 11.52 60.82
CA THR A 1100 -17.65 11.18 61.57
C THR A 1100 -18.11 12.31 62.49
N GLU A 1101 -17.21 13.01 63.17
CA GLU A 1101 -17.55 14.16 64.00
C GLU A 1101 -18.15 15.29 63.16
N LYS A 1102 -17.56 15.59 62.00
CA LYS A 1102 -18.09 16.60 61.09
C LYS A 1102 -19.42 16.21 60.44
N LEU A 1103 -19.64 14.93 60.18
CA LEU A 1103 -20.93 14.42 59.72
C LEU A 1103 -22.04 14.55 60.79
N SER A 1104 -21.69 14.48 62.08
CA SER A 1104 -22.66 14.73 63.17
C SER A 1104 -23.08 16.20 63.28
N GLU A 1105 -22.25 17.13 62.77
CA GLU A 1105 -22.55 18.56 62.70
C GLU A 1105 -23.27 18.94 61.38
N SER A 1106 -22.96 18.28 60.26
CA SER A 1106 -23.56 18.51 58.95
C SER A 1106 -23.56 17.24 58.10
N ASP A 1107 -24.75 16.76 57.74
CA ASP A 1107 -24.99 15.60 56.88
C ASP A 1107 -24.38 15.72 55.47
N VAL A 1108 -24.35 16.93 54.89
CA VAL A 1108 -23.76 17.18 53.55
C VAL A 1108 -22.23 17.33 53.57
N TYR A 1109 -21.57 17.19 54.74
CA TYR A 1109 -20.13 17.43 54.86
C TYR A 1109 -19.29 16.51 53.95
N ALA A 1110 -19.55 15.20 53.97
CA ALA A 1110 -18.79 14.25 53.17
C ALA A 1110 -18.87 14.57 51.66
N THR A 1111 -20.05 14.95 51.16
CA THR A 1111 -20.28 15.27 49.75
C THR A 1111 -19.56 16.56 49.36
N LYS A 1112 -19.63 17.60 50.20
CA LYS A 1112 -18.94 18.87 49.95
C LYS A 1112 -17.42 18.71 49.98
N GLU A 1113 -16.90 17.99 50.97
CA GLU A 1113 -15.46 17.80 51.12
C GLU A 1113 -14.89 16.91 50.02
N TYR A 1114 -15.59 15.83 49.64
CA TYR A 1114 -15.19 15.00 48.50
C TYR A 1114 -15.11 15.80 47.20
N ASN A 1115 -16.12 16.61 46.91
CA ASN A 1115 -16.14 17.47 45.72
C ASN A 1115 -15.04 18.54 45.76
N ARG A 1116 -14.71 19.06 46.94
CA ARG A 1116 -13.58 19.99 47.13
C ARG A 1116 -12.25 19.32 46.82
N LEU A 1117 -12.01 18.12 47.37
CA LEU A 1117 -10.78 17.36 47.11
C LEU A 1117 -10.67 16.97 45.63
N LYS A 1118 -11.77 16.53 45.00
CA LYS A 1118 -11.82 16.21 43.57
C LYS A 1118 -11.43 17.43 42.71
N LYS A 1119 -11.94 18.62 43.01
CA LYS A 1119 -11.56 19.86 42.31
C LYS A 1119 -10.10 20.25 42.51
N ILE A 1120 -9.52 19.96 43.68
CA ILE A 1120 -8.10 20.22 43.95
C ILE A 1120 -7.22 19.27 43.16
N LEU A 1121 -7.57 17.97 43.13
CA LEU A 1121 -6.86 16.97 42.35
C LEU A 1121 -6.91 17.27 40.84
N GLN A 1122 -8.04 17.78 40.33
CA GLN A 1122 -8.20 18.18 38.92
C GLN A 1122 -7.37 19.40 38.50
N LYS A 1123 -7.02 20.30 39.43
CA LYS A 1123 -6.23 21.51 39.10
C LYS A 1123 -4.75 21.22 38.84
N GLY A 1124 -4.23 20.07 39.27
CA GLY A 1124 -2.81 19.69 39.11
C GLY A 1124 -1.83 20.56 39.91
N GLY A 1125 -0.53 20.28 39.77
CA GLY A 1125 0.56 21.10 40.34
C GLY A 1125 0.89 20.86 41.83
N LEU A 1126 0.41 19.77 42.43
CA LEU A 1126 0.73 19.37 43.79
C LEU A 1126 1.96 18.44 43.82
N ALA A 1127 2.70 18.46 44.93
CA ALA A 1127 3.75 17.47 45.17
C ALA A 1127 3.14 16.06 45.21
N PRO A 1128 3.80 15.02 44.65
CA PRO A 1128 3.23 13.68 44.54
C PRO A 1128 2.73 13.09 45.86
N GLU A 1129 3.43 13.32 46.97
CA GLU A 1129 3.05 12.85 48.31
C GLU A 1129 1.75 13.52 48.80
N LYS A 1130 1.50 14.77 48.37
CA LYS A 1130 0.23 15.46 48.65
C LYS A 1130 -0.90 14.95 47.78
N VAL A 1131 -0.61 14.52 46.55
CA VAL A 1131 -1.62 13.90 45.67
C VAL A 1131 -2.09 12.60 46.30
N ASP A 1132 -1.16 11.74 46.73
CA ASP A 1132 -1.46 10.48 47.41
C ASP A 1132 -2.31 10.67 48.68
N ASP A 1133 -1.95 11.62 49.55
CA ASP A 1133 -2.74 11.91 50.76
C ASP A 1133 -4.17 12.38 50.44
N LEU A 1134 -4.34 13.20 49.40
CA LEU A 1134 -5.66 13.67 48.97
C LEU A 1134 -6.49 12.56 48.31
N VAL A 1135 -5.87 11.67 47.55
CA VAL A 1135 -6.53 10.50 46.96
C VAL A 1135 -6.97 9.53 48.06
N ALA A 1136 -6.10 9.21 49.02
CA ALA A 1136 -6.44 8.36 50.16
C ALA A 1136 -7.61 8.93 50.98
N ARG A 1137 -7.59 10.24 51.29
CA ARG A 1137 -8.72 10.90 51.97
C ARG A 1137 -10.00 10.92 51.13
N SER A 1138 -9.87 11.06 49.81
CA SER A 1138 -11.01 11.00 48.88
C SER A 1138 -11.64 9.61 48.87
N ASN A 1139 -10.84 8.54 48.87
CA ASN A 1139 -11.31 7.15 48.97
C ASN A 1139 -12.05 6.90 50.29
N ILE A 1140 -11.51 7.37 51.42
CA ILE A 1140 -12.18 7.30 52.73
C ILE A 1140 -13.54 8.01 52.69
N LEU A 1141 -13.59 9.23 52.15
CA LEU A 1141 -14.85 10.00 52.05
C LEU A 1141 -15.90 9.27 51.21
N ARG A 1142 -15.51 8.54 50.15
CA ARG A 1142 -16.47 7.74 49.35
C ARG A 1142 -17.18 6.67 50.17
N GLN A 1143 -16.55 6.10 51.21
CA GLN A 1143 -17.19 5.13 52.09
C GLN A 1143 -18.38 5.72 52.87
N PHE A 1144 -18.39 7.04 53.08
CA PHE A 1144 -19.52 7.76 53.67
C PHE A 1144 -20.56 8.23 52.65
N LEU A 1145 -20.24 8.17 51.35
CA LEU A 1145 -21.10 8.64 50.25
C LEU A 1145 -21.91 7.53 49.58
N SER A 1146 -21.64 6.25 49.88
CA SER A 1146 -22.44 5.11 49.41
C SER A 1146 -23.89 5.08 49.94
N ILE A 1147 -24.39 6.23 50.44
CA ILE A 1147 -25.72 6.48 50.98
C ILE A 1147 -26.77 6.70 49.86
N ASP A 1148 -26.38 7.06 48.63
CA ASP A 1148 -27.32 7.42 47.54
C ASP A 1148 -27.34 6.45 46.33
N LYS A 1149 -27.05 5.15 46.52
CA LYS A 1149 -27.30 4.12 45.46
C LYS A 1149 -28.64 3.42 45.65
N LYS A 1150 -29.73 4.17 45.46
CA LYS A 1150 -31.05 3.66 45.07
C LYS A 1150 -31.69 4.74 44.20
N ASP A 1151 -31.31 4.74 42.93
CA ASP A 1151 -32.08 5.20 41.76
C ASP A 1151 -31.09 5.50 40.63
N GLU A 1152 -30.58 4.44 40.01
CA GLU A 1152 -30.14 4.40 38.62
C GLU A 1152 -29.88 2.93 38.30
N LYS A 1153 -30.98 2.25 37.97
CA LYS A 1153 -31.00 0.89 37.45
C LYS A 1153 -31.22 0.98 35.94
N ASP A 1154 -30.39 0.23 35.23
CA ASP A 1154 -30.65 -0.40 33.93
C ASP A 1154 -30.95 0.53 32.74
N GLU A 1155 -29.90 0.98 32.05
CA GLU A 1155 -29.82 0.90 30.59
C GLU A 1155 -28.38 0.53 30.18
N LEU A 1156 -28.15 -0.76 29.97
CA LEU A 1156 -27.11 -1.34 29.12
C LEU A 1156 -27.81 -2.11 28.02
#